data_AF-A0A178WTH9-F1
#
_entry.id   AF-A0A178WTH9-F1
#
_cell.length_a   1.000
_cell.length_b   1.000
_cell.length_c   1.000
_cell.angle_alpha   90.00
_cell.angle_beta   90.00
_cell.angle_gamma   90.00
#
_symmetry.space_group_name_H-M   'P 1'
#
loop_
_entity.id
_entity.type
_entity.pdbx_description
1 polymer ?
#
loop_
_entity_poly.entity_id
_entity_poly.type
_entity_poly.pdbx_seq_one_letter_code
_entity_poly.pdbx_strand_id
1 'polypeptide(L)'
;MVNLPADSEADADFEVLDKDGKAVQVDKVFNSGVHPTVQITTKSGFSLRGSENHPVLCLEAPMGVPMFQWRQLDEVKPGTVVCLARNAWTQVVPTSCEYNLGILAGAWVSGGFASENRAGFNNTDEHFFGEVLHAYDQVVGGSRYVSERATRRDRERIRELDIQDCSGAMDAFRASPLAEFIGHQAEDKVVPEFVWNAGPGVKRAFLMAAFEGDGGCRVAVDGFTVQYSSYSPQLAAQLQEMLAEFGVIATHRQYPRPNGSIEHRLVVSGLRNVRAFAERVGFLKSKQAKVRQLLQQSVVRPHRLSSDKVPFVADYVRGALDFDRRGSDRKWLTQHNFDQIERWETERLRIIDRIKDTEILATILPIMDSGYRFEEVVDATAAEPAEVYSVRVTTEDHSFLAGGFVNHNTEARMSNEAMLLVGELGEDTVDFRPNYDGSLEEPSVLPAAYPNLLVNGTSGIAVGMATNMIPHNLGEVIGAARWLINHPNATLDKLMEYVPGPDLPTGGSLLGLDEVRKAYETGRGVVRMRANVETGPLEGSRGRQAITVTELPYGVGPEKVIEKITDEVNKSKRLTGIADVKDLTDRENGTRLVIECKVGVNPQALLADLYRLTPLEQSFGINNLVLVDGQPRTLGLKALLEVFLKHRYEVVTRRTRYRRRKREERLHLVDGLLVALLNIDKVIRLIRESENAAAAKDGLMTKFKLSEIQATYILDTPLRRLTKYDRLELENEQDKLRAEIAELTTILEDETVLKKLVSTELAKIAKDFPTERRTRLIDGDLKEVLAASKPSGPLEVADDPCQVILSATGLVARTAAESEEASEVRRRNGRVKHDAVSAVVHTTARGQVLLVTSRGRAFKTDVLPLPVLPEQAGTVSLRGGMAAKELVPLERGERVVGIAPLGEQAGNSPGLAIGTRGGVVKVCAPDWPVRSDEFEVISLKAGDEVVGATWLTDGNETLAFISSDSSLLRFAASLIRPQGAKSGGMAGVKLSANATAVFFGAIRTDDEEHGEPMVVTATGQSVKVTPFSEYPAKGRATGGVRTHRFLKGETEVQVAWVGPRPAGASRTGDPVELPEIDLRRDGSGHAHPGPEVVGHLIERG
;
A
#
# COMPACT_ATOMS: atom_id res chain seq x y z
N MET A 1 8.05 13.63 24.33
CA MET A 1 8.31 12.21 24.68
C MET A 1 7.05 11.61 25.28
N VAL A 2 6.64 10.42 24.85
CA VAL A 2 5.57 9.66 25.52
C VAL A 2 6.15 9.17 26.84
N ASN A 3 5.52 9.53 27.97
CA ASN A 3 5.95 9.06 29.29
C ASN A 3 5.54 7.59 29.45
N LEU A 4 6.32 6.69 28.85
CA LEU A 4 6.12 5.25 28.82
C LEU A 4 6.88 4.62 30.00
N PRO A 5 6.23 3.83 30.87
CA PRO A 5 6.93 3.03 31.87
C PRO A 5 7.97 2.09 31.23
N ALA A 6 9.00 1.70 31.97
CA ALA A 6 9.91 0.65 31.54
C ALA A 6 9.15 -0.66 31.27
N ASP A 7 9.62 -1.42 30.27
CA ASP A 7 9.01 -2.68 29.79
C ASP A 7 7.56 -2.54 29.32
N SER A 8 7.23 -1.42 28.67
CA SER A 8 5.87 -1.14 28.17
C SER A 8 5.85 -0.61 26.73
N GLU A 9 4.72 -0.83 26.04
CA GLU A 9 4.47 -0.33 24.69
C GLU A 9 3.28 0.65 24.66
N ALA A 10 3.32 1.60 23.73
CA ALA A 10 2.19 2.45 23.37
C ALA A 10 2.06 2.54 21.86
N ASP A 11 0.82 2.75 21.40
CA ASP A 11 0.57 3.09 20.01
C ASP A 11 1.18 4.47 19.69
N ALA A 12 1.71 4.59 18.49
CA ALA A 12 2.30 5.81 17.97
C ALA A 12 1.73 6.12 16.58
N ASP A 13 1.74 7.40 16.22
CA ASP A 13 1.22 7.87 14.93
C ASP A 13 2.13 9.01 14.44
N PHE A 14 3.30 8.62 13.94
CA PHE A 14 4.23 9.56 13.30
C PHE A 14 5.04 8.87 12.20
N GLU A 15 5.54 9.66 11.27
CA GLU A 15 6.32 9.18 10.14
C GLU A 15 7.83 9.25 10.41
N VAL A 16 8.54 8.22 9.97
CA VAL A 16 10.01 8.22 9.81
C VAL A 16 10.35 7.93 8.37
N LEU A 17 11.61 8.08 7.99
CA LEU A 17 12.08 7.67 6.66
C LEU A 17 12.65 6.25 6.74
N ASP A 18 12.35 5.40 5.76
CA ASP A 18 12.96 4.07 5.61
C ASP A 18 14.37 4.14 5.00
N LYS A 19 15.05 3.00 4.87
CA LYS A 19 16.38 2.93 4.24
C LYS A 19 16.42 3.47 2.80
N ASP A 20 15.29 3.51 2.10
CA ASP A 20 15.17 3.99 0.72
C ASP A 20 14.77 5.48 0.66
N GLY A 21 14.56 6.11 1.81
CA GLY A 21 14.20 7.52 1.95
C GLY A 21 12.71 7.80 1.76
N LYS A 22 11.86 6.78 1.85
CA LYS A 22 10.40 6.90 1.77
C LYS A 22 9.83 7.14 3.16
N ALA A 23 8.80 7.98 3.26
CA ALA A 23 8.05 8.16 4.49
C ALA A 23 7.28 6.88 4.83
N VAL A 24 7.43 6.41 6.06
CA VAL A 24 6.84 5.17 6.57
C VAL A 24 6.32 5.38 7.98
N GLN A 25 5.23 4.71 8.30
CA GLN A 25 4.51 4.92 9.54
C GLN A 25 5.19 4.15 10.69
N VAL A 26 5.40 4.85 11.81
CA VAL A 26 5.66 4.23 13.12
C VAL A 26 4.32 4.06 13.82
N ASP A 27 3.96 2.81 14.12
CA ASP A 27 2.67 2.48 14.72
C ASP A 27 2.79 2.09 16.21
N LYS A 28 4.00 1.77 16.68
CA LYS A 28 4.28 1.48 18.09
C LYS A 28 5.64 1.99 18.54
N VAL A 29 5.68 2.38 19.81
CA VAL A 29 6.92 2.67 20.55
C VAL A 29 6.97 1.77 21.78
N PHE A 30 8.11 1.14 22.01
CA PHE A 30 8.39 0.30 23.16
C PHE A 30 9.49 0.92 24.00
N ASN A 31 9.27 1.07 25.31
CA ASN A 31 10.30 1.42 26.26
C ASN A 31 10.86 0.12 26.86
N SER A 32 12.11 -0.20 26.52
CA SER A 32 12.80 -1.40 26.99
C SER A 32 13.46 -1.22 28.37
N GLY A 33 13.34 -0.05 28.98
CA GLY A 33 14.00 0.29 30.24
C GLY A 33 15.44 0.76 30.04
N VAL A 34 16.24 0.68 31.12
CA VAL A 34 17.63 1.19 31.13
C VAL A 34 18.60 0.09 30.70
N HIS A 35 19.35 0.34 29.63
CA HIS A 35 20.34 -0.59 29.08
C HIS A 35 21.74 0.05 29.00
N PRO A 36 22.81 -0.77 29.03
CA PRO A 36 24.14 -0.33 28.58
C PRO A 36 24.07 0.23 27.16
N THR A 37 24.77 1.32 26.89
CA THR A 37 24.79 1.93 25.54
C THR A 37 26.20 2.04 24.99
N VAL A 38 26.31 1.98 23.66
CA VAL A 38 27.54 2.20 22.91
C VAL A 38 27.35 3.44 22.05
N GLN A 39 28.36 4.31 22.02
CA GLN A 39 28.42 5.46 21.13
C GLN A 39 29.49 5.23 20.07
N ILE A 40 29.07 5.25 18.80
CA ILE A 40 29.98 5.22 17.65
C ILE A 40 30.12 6.63 17.08
N THR A 41 31.32 6.99 16.63
CA THR A 41 31.61 8.25 15.96
C THR A 41 32.33 7.99 14.65
N THR A 42 31.84 8.61 13.58
CA THR A 42 32.39 8.50 12.22
C THR A 42 33.47 9.54 11.95
N LYS A 43 34.27 9.32 10.92
CA LYS A 43 35.30 10.26 10.46
C LYS A 43 34.79 11.65 10.13
N SER A 44 33.55 11.77 9.63
CA SER A 44 32.93 13.06 9.35
C SER A 44 32.26 13.73 10.56
N GLY A 45 32.26 13.07 11.72
CA GLY A 45 31.72 13.59 12.98
C GLY A 45 30.28 13.19 13.30
N PHE A 46 29.62 12.38 12.45
CA PHE A 46 28.32 11.79 12.80
C PHE A 46 28.50 10.80 13.93
N SER A 47 27.57 10.81 14.89
CA SER A 47 27.55 9.88 16.01
C SER A 47 26.19 9.21 16.16
N LEU A 48 26.20 7.94 16.55
CA LEU A 48 25.01 7.18 16.90
C LEU A 48 25.24 6.57 18.29
N ARG A 49 24.24 6.68 19.17
CA ARG A 49 24.24 6.04 20.49
C ARG A 49 23.00 5.16 20.61
N GLY A 50 23.19 3.92 21.02
CA GLY A 50 22.11 2.95 21.20
C GLY A 50 22.52 1.81 22.13
N SER A 51 21.61 0.89 22.40
CA SER A 51 21.94 -0.35 23.12
C SER A 51 22.94 -1.20 22.34
N GLU A 52 23.63 -2.09 23.04
CA GLU A 52 24.63 -3.00 22.44
C GLU A 52 24.06 -3.79 21.25
N ASN A 53 22.83 -4.30 21.39
CA ASN A 53 22.14 -5.09 20.37
C ASN A 53 21.52 -4.28 19.22
N HIS A 54 21.65 -2.95 19.22
CA HIS A 54 21.02 -2.08 18.21
C HIS A 54 21.65 -2.30 16.83
N PRO A 55 20.90 -2.78 15.81
CA PRO A 55 21.42 -3.01 14.47
C PRO A 55 21.58 -1.72 13.65
N VAL A 56 22.75 -1.55 13.03
CA VAL A 56 23.07 -0.51 12.06
C VAL A 56 23.54 -1.12 10.73
N LEU A 57 23.18 -0.51 9.60
CA LEU A 57 23.58 -0.99 8.29
C LEU A 57 25.04 -0.65 7.99
N CYS A 58 25.84 -1.68 7.73
CA CYS A 58 27.23 -1.59 7.36
C CYS A 58 27.46 -2.06 5.91
N LEU A 59 28.49 -1.52 5.28
CA LEU A 59 29.06 -2.09 4.06
C LEU A 59 30.29 -2.89 4.44
N GLU A 60 30.31 -4.16 4.09
CA GLU A 60 31.45 -5.05 4.34
C GLU A 60 31.84 -5.80 3.09
N ALA A 61 33.04 -6.39 3.10
CA ALA A 61 33.53 -7.22 2.00
C ALA A 61 34.06 -8.58 2.49
N PRO A 62 33.20 -9.45 3.05
CA PRO A 62 33.61 -10.80 3.41
C PRO A 62 34.15 -11.50 2.16
N MET A 63 35.34 -12.11 2.29
CA MET A 63 36.05 -12.73 1.15
C MET A 63 36.28 -11.79 -0.05
N GLY A 64 36.26 -10.47 0.16
CA GLY A 64 36.46 -9.46 -0.87
C GLY A 64 35.22 -9.11 -1.70
N VAL A 65 34.03 -9.66 -1.37
CA VAL A 65 32.78 -9.37 -2.09
C VAL A 65 31.97 -8.32 -1.33
N PRO A 66 31.76 -7.11 -1.89
CA PRO A 66 31.05 -6.03 -1.19
C PRO A 66 29.57 -6.38 -1.03
N MET A 67 29.04 -6.24 0.18
CA MET A 67 27.63 -6.46 0.49
C MET A 67 27.19 -5.67 1.72
N PHE A 68 25.91 -5.36 1.77
CA PHE A 68 25.28 -4.78 2.96
C PHE A 68 25.11 -5.83 4.05
N GLN A 69 25.45 -5.49 5.29
CA GLN A 69 25.25 -6.33 6.46
C GLN A 69 24.74 -5.50 7.63
N TRP A 70 23.78 -6.05 8.37
CA TRP A 70 23.36 -5.49 9.65
C TRP A 70 24.37 -5.90 10.72
N ARG A 71 24.88 -4.93 11.48
CA ARG A 71 25.79 -5.14 12.62
C ARG A 71 25.18 -4.56 13.87
N GLN A 72 25.28 -5.28 14.98
CA GLN A 72 24.94 -4.74 16.29
C GLN A 72 26.01 -3.70 16.70
N LEU A 73 25.63 -2.70 17.49
CA LEU A 73 26.54 -1.62 17.87
C LEU A 73 27.76 -2.10 18.66
N ASP A 74 27.66 -3.19 19.41
CA ASP A 74 28.78 -3.82 20.11
C ASP A 74 29.77 -4.55 19.18
N GLU A 75 29.31 -4.98 18.01
CA GLU A 75 30.15 -5.54 16.94
C GLU A 75 30.89 -4.48 16.13
N VAL A 76 30.40 -3.24 16.14
CA VAL A 76 30.99 -2.11 15.38
C VAL A 76 32.31 -1.67 16.03
N LYS A 77 33.38 -1.62 15.23
CA LYS A 77 34.72 -1.25 15.69
C LYS A 77 35.29 -0.12 14.82
N PRO A 78 36.32 0.60 15.29
CA PRO A 78 37.06 1.52 14.44
C PRO A 78 37.53 0.82 13.15
N GLY A 79 37.23 1.42 11.99
CA GLY A 79 37.45 0.86 10.66
C GLY A 79 36.19 0.24 10.01
N THR A 80 35.14 -0.05 10.76
CA THR A 80 33.84 -0.49 10.20
C THR A 80 33.25 0.63 9.33
N VAL A 81 32.67 0.28 8.18
CA VAL A 81 32.04 1.23 7.26
C VAL A 81 30.54 1.20 7.45
N VAL A 82 29.99 2.28 8.02
CA VAL A 82 28.54 2.46 8.26
C VAL A 82 27.89 3.22 7.12
N CYS A 83 26.60 2.97 6.89
CA CYS A 83 25.81 3.62 5.87
C CYS A 83 25.03 4.81 6.44
N LEU A 84 25.30 6.01 5.92
CA LEU A 84 24.50 7.20 6.18
C LEU A 84 23.61 7.52 4.98
N ALA A 85 22.33 7.79 5.21
CA ALA A 85 21.37 8.04 4.15
C ALA A 85 21.53 9.44 3.52
N ARG A 86 21.42 9.53 2.18
CA ARG A 86 21.38 10.81 1.44
C ARG A 86 20.13 11.00 0.59
N ASN A 87 19.43 9.91 0.35
CA ASN A 87 18.09 9.82 -0.19
C ASN A 87 17.03 10.30 0.80
N ALA A 88 17.39 10.52 2.06
CA ALA A 88 16.53 11.01 3.12
C ALA A 88 16.09 12.47 2.90
N TRP A 89 15.10 12.73 2.05
CA TRP A 89 14.47 14.06 1.96
C TRP A 89 13.17 14.04 1.14
N THR A 90 12.22 14.88 1.53
CA THR A 90 11.06 15.29 0.72
C THR A 90 11.25 16.73 0.23
N GLN A 91 10.59 17.11 -0.87
CA GLN A 91 10.62 18.51 -1.29
C GLN A 91 9.73 19.34 -0.34
N VAL A 92 10.35 20.19 0.48
CA VAL A 92 9.64 20.94 1.53
C VAL A 92 9.55 22.43 1.20
N VAL A 93 8.30 22.90 1.07
CA VAL A 93 7.98 24.33 1.01
C VAL A 93 7.31 24.72 2.32
N PRO A 94 7.97 25.49 3.20
CA PRO A 94 7.37 25.89 4.47
C PRO A 94 6.15 26.78 4.22
N THR A 95 5.10 26.59 5.01
CA THR A 95 4.01 27.55 5.12
C THR A 95 4.52 28.87 5.73
N SER A 96 3.76 29.96 5.58
CA SER A 96 4.17 31.26 6.12
C SER A 96 4.39 31.24 7.64
N CYS A 97 3.58 30.48 8.39
CA CYS A 97 3.73 30.34 9.84
C CYS A 97 5.02 29.57 10.19
N GLU A 98 5.25 28.43 9.54
CA GLU A 98 6.45 27.62 9.76
C GLU A 98 7.73 28.38 9.39
N TYR A 99 7.67 29.12 8.28
CA TYR A 99 8.77 29.97 7.83
C TYR A 99 9.10 31.02 8.89
N ASN A 100 8.12 31.80 9.36
CA ASN A 100 8.37 32.84 10.36
C ASN A 100 8.92 32.27 11.67
N LEU A 101 8.37 31.15 12.14
CA LEU A 101 8.84 30.49 13.36
C LEU A 101 10.28 29.98 13.22
N GLY A 102 10.60 29.31 12.10
CA GLY A 102 11.94 28.81 11.83
C GLY A 102 12.97 29.93 11.65
N ILE A 103 12.62 31.00 10.92
CA ILE A 103 13.49 32.16 10.73
C ILE A 103 13.87 32.80 12.07
N LEU A 104 12.91 32.97 12.99
CA LEU A 104 13.18 33.51 14.32
C LEU A 104 14.12 32.61 15.13
N ALA A 105 13.82 31.31 15.17
CA ALA A 105 14.63 30.34 15.89
C ALA A 105 16.08 30.35 15.37
N GLY A 106 16.27 30.35 14.04
CA GLY A 106 17.60 30.34 13.42
C GLY A 106 18.36 31.64 13.65
N ALA A 107 17.67 32.79 13.61
CA ALA A 107 18.25 34.09 13.90
C ALA A 107 18.71 34.23 15.36
N TRP A 108 17.94 33.71 16.32
CA TRP A 108 18.32 33.72 17.74
C TRP A 108 19.48 32.76 18.02
N VAL A 109 19.52 31.60 17.36
CA VAL A 109 20.66 30.69 17.42
C VAL A 109 21.93 31.37 16.88
N SER A 110 21.86 32.08 15.77
CA SER A 110 23.07 32.68 15.19
C SER A 110 23.50 33.98 15.90
N GLY A 111 22.67 35.03 15.81
CA GLY A 111 23.05 36.39 16.20
C GLY A 111 22.23 36.98 17.35
N GLY A 112 21.21 36.27 17.84
CA GLY A 112 20.37 36.74 18.93
C GLY A 112 20.92 36.43 20.32
N PHE A 113 20.39 37.16 21.30
CA PHE A 113 20.61 36.94 22.73
C PHE A 113 19.28 37.07 23.47
N ALA A 114 19.13 36.35 24.58
CA ALA A 114 17.99 36.47 25.47
C ALA A 114 18.41 36.30 26.94
N SER A 115 17.86 37.17 27.79
CA SER A 115 18.01 37.16 29.23
C SER A 115 16.64 37.43 29.85
N GLU A 116 16.49 37.23 31.16
CA GLU A 116 15.21 37.43 31.86
C GLU A 116 14.55 38.79 31.56
N ASN A 117 15.35 39.85 31.42
CA ASN A 117 14.83 41.22 31.31
C ASN A 117 15.13 41.89 29.96
N ARG A 118 15.79 41.19 29.03
CA ARG A 118 16.18 41.76 27.74
C ARG A 118 16.46 40.69 26.70
N ALA A 119 15.97 40.88 25.49
CA ALA A 119 16.32 40.07 24.34
C ALA A 119 16.59 40.95 23.12
N GLY A 120 17.36 40.45 22.17
CA GLY A 120 17.64 41.22 20.97
C GLY A 120 18.35 40.43 19.89
N PHE A 121 18.38 41.03 18.71
CA PHE A 121 19.03 40.50 17.53
C PHE A 121 19.66 41.64 16.74
N ASN A 122 20.85 41.42 16.18
CA ASN A 122 21.46 42.40 15.29
C ASN A 122 22.09 41.73 14.07
N ASN A 123 22.07 42.44 12.95
CA ASN A 123 22.71 41.97 11.72
C ASN A 123 23.08 43.13 10.80
N THR A 124 24.10 42.93 9.97
CA THR A 124 24.52 43.89 8.93
C THR A 124 23.76 43.70 7.62
N ASP A 125 23.22 42.50 7.34
CA ASP A 125 22.38 42.26 6.17
C ASP A 125 20.97 42.85 6.40
N GLU A 126 20.62 43.85 5.59
CA GLU A 126 19.33 44.53 5.63
C GLU A 126 18.15 43.62 5.40
N HIS A 127 18.27 42.69 4.46
CA HIS A 127 17.19 41.83 4.07
C HIS A 127 16.96 40.77 5.14
N PHE A 128 18.01 40.14 5.66
CA PHE A 128 17.87 39.18 6.75
C PHE A 128 17.30 39.85 8.01
N PHE A 129 17.77 41.04 8.37
CA PHE A 129 17.19 41.78 9.49
C PHE A 129 15.71 42.10 9.28
N GLY A 130 15.32 42.50 8.07
CA GLY A 130 13.91 42.75 7.72
C GLY A 130 13.02 41.52 7.84
N GLU A 131 13.51 40.35 7.39
CA GLU A 131 12.79 39.07 7.53
C GLU A 131 12.61 38.67 9.00
N VAL A 132 13.66 38.82 9.82
CA VAL A 132 13.59 38.54 11.26
C VAL A 132 12.62 39.49 11.96
N LEU A 133 12.64 40.77 11.58
CA LEU A 133 11.74 41.78 12.15
C LEU A 133 10.28 41.47 11.82
N HIS A 134 10.00 41.11 10.56
CA HIS A 134 8.67 40.70 10.13
C HIS A 134 8.22 39.44 10.88
N ALA A 135 9.07 38.42 10.95
CA ALA A 135 8.76 37.18 11.66
C ALA A 135 8.49 37.44 13.15
N TYR A 136 9.25 38.34 13.79
CA TYR A 136 9.05 38.73 15.18
C TYR A 136 7.66 39.32 15.39
N ASP A 137 7.24 40.24 14.53
CA ASP A 137 5.91 40.86 14.59
C ASP A 137 4.78 39.84 14.43
N GLN A 138 4.99 38.80 13.63
CA GLN A 138 3.97 37.79 13.36
C GLN A 138 3.87 36.73 14.48
N VAL A 139 4.99 36.33 15.08
CA VAL A 139 5.05 35.18 16.00
C VAL A 139 5.06 35.60 17.47
N VAL A 140 5.83 36.65 17.81
CA VAL A 140 5.98 37.12 19.19
C VAL A 140 5.07 38.34 19.43
N GLY A 141 5.14 39.32 18.52
CA GLY A 141 4.47 40.60 18.68
C GLY A 141 4.99 41.42 19.86
N GLY A 142 4.14 42.31 20.38
CA GLY A 142 4.48 43.18 21.51
C GLY A 142 5.38 44.37 21.14
N SER A 143 5.71 45.18 22.14
CA SER A 143 6.55 46.38 21.98
C SER A 143 8.01 45.98 21.69
N ARG A 144 8.64 46.62 20.70
CA ARG A 144 10.07 46.42 20.37
C ARG A 144 10.72 47.71 19.90
N TYR A 145 12.02 47.83 20.09
CA TYR A 145 12.83 48.96 19.62
C TYR A 145 13.69 48.52 18.44
N VAL A 146 13.76 49.35 17.40
CA VAL A 146 14.64 49.16 16.25
C VAL A 146 15.53 50.37 16.11
N SER A 147 16.84 50.14 15.99
CA SER A 147 17.82 51.18 15.80
C SER A 147 18.87 50.78 14.76
N GLU A 148 19.58 51.77 14.21
CA GLU A 148 20.72 51.54 13.34
C GLU A 148 21.95 52.24 13.92
N ARG A 149 23.11 51.59 13.83
CA ARG A 149 24.41 52.22 14.14
C ARG A 149 25.47 51.79 13.12
N ALA A 150 26.58 52.52 13.05
CA ALA A 150 27.74 52.11 12.26
C ALA A 150 28.69 51.22 13.08
N THR A 151 29.25 50.18 12.47
CA THR A 151 30.30 49.37 13.08
C THR A 151 31.56 50.22 13.27
N ARG A 152 32.28 50.00 14.39
CA ARG A 152 33.44 50.83 14.77
C ARG A 152 34.63 50.71 13.82
N ARG A 153 34.77 49.56 13.14
CA ARG A 153 35.93 49.21 12.32
C ARG A 153 35.69 49.49 10.83
N ASP A 154 34.61 48.96 10.29
CA ASP A 154 34.36 48.94 8.84
C ASP A 154 33.29 49.94 8.39
N ARG A 155 32.70 50.69 9.36
CA ARG A 155 31.61 51.67 9.15
C ARG A 155 30.38 51.10 8.46
N GLU A 156 30.22 49.78 8.44
CA GLU A 156 29.02 49.12 7.96
C GLU A 156 27.82 49.45 8.85
N ARG A 157 26.64 49.58 8.26
CA ARG A 157 25.41 49.78 9.03
C ARG A 157 24.98 48.45 9.65
N ILE A 158 24.89 48.42 10.98
CA ILE A 158 24.28 47.31 11.73
C ILE A 158 22.92 47.77 12.24
N ARG A 159 21.93 46.90 12.08
CA ARG A 159 20.56 47.11 12.55
C ARG A 159 20.34 46.27 13.79
N GLU A 160 19.69 46.85 14.78
CA GLU A 160 19.50 46.24 16.09
C GLU A 160 18.02 46.23 16.46
N LEU A 161 17.52 45.04 16.75
CA LEU A 161 16.25 44.76 17.40
C LEU A 161 16.51 44.59 18.89
N ASP A 162 15.84 45.37 19.72
CA ASP A 162 16.01 45.36 21.17
C ASP A 162 14.63 45.30 21.86
N ILE A 163 14.50 44.37 22.80
CA ILE A 163 13.27 44.07 23.55
C ILE A 163 13.62 44.26 25.02
N GLN A 164 12.99 45.26 25.65
CA GLN A 164 13.31 45.68 27.01
C GLN A 164 12.10 45.54 27.93
N ASP A 165 12.32 45.09 29.16
CA ASP A 165 11.25 44.82 30.14
C ASP A 165 10.51 46.10 30.65
N CYS A 166 10.93 47.30 30.23
CA CYS A 166 10.37 48.57 30.70
C CYS A 166 8.89 48.83 30.28
N SER A 167 8.28 47.95 29.48
CA SER A 167 6.90 48.10 28.99
C SER A 167 6.10 46.79 28.84
N GLY A 168 6.51 45.72 29.52
CA GLY A 168 5.88 44.38 29.37
C GLY A 168 6.22 43.68 28.05
N ALA A 169 7.16 44.21 27.27
CA ALA A 169 7.61 43.61 26.00
C ALA A 169 8.21 42.21 26.17
N MET A 170 8.94 41.99 27.27
CA MET A 170 9.50 40.69 27.61
C MET A 170 8.43 39.66 28.00
N ASP A 171 7.22 40.07 28.37
CA ASP A 171 6.12 39.14 28.67
C ASP A 171 5.67 38.40 27.40
N ALA A 172 5.59 39.10 26.27
CA ALA A 172 5.30 38.49 24.98
C ALA A 172 6.43 37.54 24.53
N PHE A 173 7.70 37.93 24.77
CA PHE A 173 8.85 37.08 24.48
C PHE A 173 8.85 35.80 25.33
N ARG A 174 8.63 35.93 26.65
CA ARG A 174 8.54 34.80 27.60
C ARG A 174 7.36 33.87 27.33
N ALA A 175 6.26 34.40 26.78
CA ALA A 175 5.11 33.60 26.36
C ALA A 175 5.31 32.91 25.00
N SER A 176 6.35 33.27 24.25
CA SER A 176 6.64 32.72 22.92
C SER A 176 7.57 31.49 23.00
N PRO A 177 7.64 30.67 21.92
CA PRO A 177 8.62 29.59 21.83
C PRO A 177 10.09 30.03 21.97
N LEU A 178 10.40 31.32 21.76
CA LEU A 178 11.76 31.84 21.91
C LEU A 178 12.21 31.95 23.39
N ALA A 179 11.31 31.73 24.35
CA ALA A 179 11.67 31.68 25.76
C ALA A 179 12.75 30.63 26.08
N GLU A 180 12.85 29.56 25.28
CA GLU A 180 13.91 28.54 25.38
C GLU A 180 15.33 29.12 25.26
N PHE A 181 15.50 30.30 24.64
CA PHE A 181 16.81 30.93 24.50
C PHE A 181 17.27 31.72 25.73
N ILE A 182 16.40 31.94 26.72
CA ILE A 182 16.72 32.76 27.90
C ILE A 182 17.85 32.09 28.69
N GLY A 183 18.94 32.83 28.92
CA GLY A 183 20.05 32.38 29.75
C GLY A 183 21.14 31.59 29.01
N HIS A 184 20.91 31.19 27.74
CA HIS A 184 21.92 30.49 26.95
C HIS A 184 23.03 31.44 26.45
N GLN A 185 24.29 31.13 26.77
CA GLN A 185 25.45 31.77 26.14
C GLN A 185 25.77 31.11 24.80
N ALA A 186 26.65 31.72 24.00
CA ALA A 186 27.01 31.20 22.66
C ALA A 186 27.56 29.76 22.67
N GLU A 187 28.24 29.35 23.74
CA GLU A 187 28.77 27.99 23.92
C GLU A 187 27.72 26.98 24.38
N ASP A 188 26.62 27.45 24.98
CA ASP A 188 25.51 26.64 25.51
C ASP A 188 24.32 26.58 24.55
N LYS A 189 24.39 27.23 23.39
CA LYS A 189 23.30 27.22 22.42
C LYS A 189 23.08 25.79 21.93
N VAL A 190 21.82 25.45 21.70
CA VAL A 190 21.35 24.18 21.12
C VAL A 190 20.25 24.47 20.11
N VAL A 191 19.89 23.49 19.30
CA VAL A 191 18.64 23.52 18.53
C VAL A 191 17.48 23.42 19.53
N PRO A 192 16.53 24.39 19.55
CA PRO A 192 15.41 24.37 20.48
C PRO A 192 14.53 23.13 20.35
N GLU A 193 13.93 22.70 21.45
CA GLU A 193 13.09 21.50 21.49
C GLU A 193 11.85 21.68 20.58
N PHE A 194 11.26 22.87 20.56
CA PHE A 194 10.14 23.17 19.67
C PHE A 194 10.51 23.03 18.17
N VAL A 195 11.77 23.21 17.78
CA VAL A 195 12.22 23.02 16.39
C VAL A 195 12.34 21.53 16.06
N TRP A 196 12.83 20.72 17.00
CA TRP A 196 12.88 19.26 16.84
C TRP A 196 11.49 18.64 16.71
N ASN A 197 10.55 19.11 17.52
CA ASN A 197 9.16 18.66 17.52
C ASN A 197 8.33 19.25 16.36
N ALA A 198 8.88 20.17 15.57
CA ALA A 198 8.18 20.78 14.46
C ALA A 198 8.32 19.99 13.14
N GLY A 199 7.38 20.23 12.23
CA GLY A 199 7.42 19.68 10.87
C GLY A 199 8.65 20.15 10.07
N PRO A 200 8.95 19.50 8.95
CA PRO A 200 10.17 19.76 8.20
C PRO A 200 10.21 21.18 7.59
N GLY A 201 9.07 21.86 7.46
CA GLY A 201 9.01 23.26 7.05
C GLY A 201 9.73 24.19 8.03
N VAL A 202 9.48 24.04 9.33
CA VAL A 202 10.15 24.83 10.39
C VAL A 202 11.64 24.50 10.44
N LYS A 203 12.00 23.21 10.44
CA LYS A 203 13.41 22.76 10.45
C LYS A 203 14.20 23.33 9.27
N ARG A 204 13.60 23.34 8.06
CA ARG A 204 14.21 23.93 6.87
C ARG A 204 14.43 25.44 7.03
N ALA A 205 13.41 26.19 7.44
CA ALA A 205 13.51 27.64 7.64
C ALA A 205 14.51 28.00 8.76
N PHE A 206 14.56 27.20 9.81
CA PHE A 206 15.55 27.29 10.88
C PHE A 206 16.98 27.16 10.36
N LEU A 207 17.27 26.09 9.61
CA LEU A 207 18.59 25.89 8.99
C LEU A 207 18.95 27.04 8.05
N MET A 208 18.00 27.51 7.24
CA MET A 208 18.21 28.66 6.34
C MET A 208 18.65 29.90 7.10
N ALA A 209 17.94 30.28 8.18
CA ALA A 209 18.30 31.45 8.99
C ALA A 209 19.60 31.26 9.78
N ALA A 210 19.85 30.08 10.34
CA ALA A 210 21.09 29.78 11.05
C ALA A 210 22.32 29.94 10.13
N PHE A 211 22.24 29.39 8.90
CA PHE A 211 23.29 29.55 7.89
C PHE A 211 23.33 30.97 7.30
N GLU A 212 22.22 31.70 7.24
CA GLU A 212 22.23 33.11 6.85
C GLU A 212 22.94 33.97 7.90
N GLY A 213 22.84 33.66 9.19
CA GLY A 213 23.57 34.35 10.24
C GLY A 213 25.06 34.03 10.25
N ASP A 214 25.42 32.80 10.64
CA ASP A 214 26.81 32.41 10.92
C ASP A 214 27.42 31.49 9.86
N GLY A 215 26.71 31.28 8.75
CA GLY A 215 27.17 30.48 7.62
C GLY A 215 27.58 31.31 6.41
N GLY A 216 28.13 30.62 5.40
CA GLY A 216 28.45 31.25 4.13
C GLY A 216 29.22 30.36 3.16
N CYS A 217 29.38 30.86 1.93
CA CYS A 217 30.17 30.21 0.90
C CYS A 217 31.64 30.64 0.96
N ARG A 218 32.54 29.67 1.12
CA ARG A 218 33.99 29.86 1.03
C ARG A 218 34.50 29.32 -0.30
N VAL A 219 35.17 30.16 -1.08
CA VAL A 219 35.81 29.80 -2.34
C VAL A 219 37.29 29.50 -2.08
N ALA A 220 37.76 28.39 -2.62
CA ALA A 220 39.16 27.96 -2.62
C ALA A 220 39.65 27.82 -4.07
N VAL A 221 40.96 27.58 -4.24
CA VAL A 221 41.59 27.48 -5.58
C VAL A 221 40.95 26.37 -6.42
N ASP A 222 40.64 25.23 -5.80
CA ASP A 222 40.15 24.03 -6.47
C ASP A 222 38.67 23.71 -6.18
N GLY A 223 37.88 24.67 -5.69
CA GLY A 223 36.46 24.44 -5.42
C GLY A 223 35.85 25.41 -4.42
N PHE A 224 34.65 25.11 -3.94
CA PHE A 224 33.96 25.91 -2.93
C PHE A 224 33.19 25.02 -1.96
N THR A 225 32.98 25.56 -0.75
CA THR A 225 32.27 24.87 0.33
C THR A 225 31.26 25.80 0.97
N VAL A 226 30.16 25.25 1.48
CA VAL A 226 29.29 25.96 2.42
C VAL A 226 29.76 25.63 3.83
N GLN A 227 29.93 26.65 4.66
CA GLN A 227 30.44 26.51 6.02
C GLN A 227 29.49 27.17 7.00
N TYR A 228 29.35 26.59 8.20
CA TYR A 228 28.70 27.18 9.37
C TYR A 228 29.65 27.06 10.55
N SER A 229 29.80 28.11 11.35
CA SER A 229 30.71 28.11 12.50
C SER A 229 29.96 28.46 13.79
N SER A 230 30.23 27.73 14.86
CA SER A 230 29.68 27.96 16.19
C SER A 230 30.73 27.66 17.27
N TYR A 231 30.56 28.23 18.46
CA TYR A 231 31.34 27.87 19.64
C TYR A 231 30.66 26.78 20.48
N SER A 232 29.39 26.45 20.21
CA SER A 232 28.69 25.36 20.86
C SER A 232 28.98 24.03 20.14
N PRO A 233 29.57 23.03 20.82
CA PRO A 233 29.76 21.69 20.26
C PRO A 233 28.43 20.99 19.99
N GLN A 234 27.46 21.15 20.90
CA GLN A 234 26.16 20.49 20.83
C GLN A 234 25.31 21.03 19.69
N LEU A 235 25.28 22.34 19.49
CA LEU A 235 24.59 22.96 18.36
C LEU A 235 25.18 22.51 17.03
N ALA A 236 26.52 22.44 16.93
CA ALA A 236 27.17 21.96 15.70
C ALA A 236 26.78 20.51 15.38
N ALA A 237 26.74 19.62 16.37
CA ALA A 237 26.31 18.24 16.18
C ALA A 237 24.83 18.13 15.78
N GLN A 238 23.94 18.87 16.46
CA GLN A 238 22.51 18.89 16.16
C GLN A 238 22.19 19.47 14.78
N LEU A 239 22.92 20.51 14.35
CA LEU A 239 22.78 21.05 13.00
C LEU A 239 23.30 20.07 11.95
N GLN A 240 24.36 19.29 12.24
CA GLN A 240 24.83 18.23 11.36
C GLN A 240 23.78 17.13 11.18
N GLU A 241 23.15 16.70 12.28
CA GLU A 241 22.06 15.72 12.27
C GLU A 241 20.85 16.24 11.47
N MET A 242 20.41 17.47 11.75
CA MET A 242 19.28 18.07 11.04
C MET A 242 19.56 18.27 9.54
N LEU A 243 20.79 18.61 9.15
CA LEU A 243 21.18 18.66 7.73
C LEU A 243 21.07 17.29 7.05
N ALA A 244 21.34 16.20 7.77
CA ALA A 244 21.20 14.85 7.23
C ALA A 244 19.73 14.46 6.98
N GLU A 245 18.75 15.00 7.73
CA GLU A 245 17.31 14.85 7.43
C GLU A 245 16.92 15.46 6.07
N PHE A 246 17.72 16.37 5.53
CA PHE A 246 17.56 16.93 4.18
C PHE A 246 18.52 16.29 3.17
N GLY A 247 19.18 15.19 3.54
CA GLY A 247 20.19 14.50 2.73
C GLY A 247 21.43 15.36 2.44
N VAL A 248 21.72 16.35 3.29
CA VAL A 248 22.89 17.22 3.18
C VAL A 248 23.96 16.75 4.17
N ILE A 249 25.00 16.11 3.64
CA ILE A 249 26.10 15.61 4.47
C ILE A 249 27.11 16.73 4.73
N ALA A 250 27.26 17.12 5.99
CA ALA A 250 28.27 18.08 6.45
C ALA A 250 29.35 17.37 7.26
N THR A 251 30.61 17.79 7.10
CA THR A 251 31.72 17.32 7.94
C THR A 251 31.92 18.27 9.12
N HIS A 252 31.94 17.75 10.34
CA HIS A 252 32.27 18.50 11.54
C HIS A 252 33.78 18.60 11.74
N ARG A 253 34.29 19.82 11.95
CA ARG A 253 35.71 20.09 12.19
C ARG A 253 35.87 21.01 13.39
N GLN A 254 36.88 20.76 14.19
CA GLN A 254 37.23 21.57 15.35
C GLN A 254 38.47 22.41 15.06
N TYR A 255 38.40 23.69 15.38
CA TYR A 255 39.49 24.65 15.19
C TYR A 255 39.80 25.35 16.52
N PRO A 256 40.89 24.99 17.21
CA PRO A 256 41.29 25.68 18.42
C PRO A 256 41.68 27.12 18.09
N ARG A 257 41.16 28.08 18.86
CA ARG A 257 41.46 29.51 18.73
C ARG A 257 42.57 29.92 19.71
N PRO A 258 43.30 31.01 19.43
CA PRO A 258 44.38 31.49 20.31
C PRO A 258 43.94 31.83 21.75
N ASN A 259 42.65 32.10 21.98
CA ASN A 259 42.08 32.40 23.29
C ASN A 259 41.67 31.14 24.08
N GLY A 260 41.96 29.94 23.58
CA GLY A 260 41.60 28.66 24.21
C GLY A 260 40.20 28.12 23.84
N SER A 261 39.33 28.93 23.22
CA SER A 261 38.02 28.46 22.74
C SER A 261 38.16 27.54 21.51
N ILE A 262 37.21 26.62 21.33
CA ILE A 262 37.16 25.74 20.16
C ILE A 262 36.05 26.23 19.23
N GLU A 263 36.40 26.59 18.01
CA GLU A 263 35.42 26.85 16.96
C GLU A 263 35.03 25.53 16.30
N HIS A 264 33.76 25.18 16.39
CA HIS A 264 33.14 24.06 15.70
C HIS A 264 32.61 24.51 14.34
N ARG A 265 33.12 23.91 13.27
CA ARG A 265 32.73 24.26 11.91
C ARG A 265 32.12 23.07 11.18
N LEU A 266 30.93 23.24 10.65
CA LEU A 266 30.32 22.34 9.69
C LEU A 266 30.74 22.74 8.29
N VAL A 267 31.21 21.77 7.51
CA VAL A 267 31.69 21.98 6.15
C VAL A 267 30.94 21.07 5.19
N VAL A 268 30.07 21.67 4.37
CA VAL A 268 29.44 20.99 3.23
C VAL A 268 30.39 21.15 2.04
N SER A 269 30.94 20.03 1.59
CA SER A 269 31.94 19.97 0.52
C SER A 269 31.57 18.95 -0.55
N GLY A 270 32.14 19.11 -1.75
CA GLY A 270 31.74 18.36 -2.94
C GLY A 270 30.56 19.02 -3.63
N LEU A 271 30.58 19.02 -4.97
CA LEU A 271 29.57 19.71 -5.77
C LEU A 271 28.17 19.14 -5.54
N ARG A 272 28.08 17.82 -5.34
CA ARG A 272 26.82 17.14 -5.03
C ARG A 272 26.19 17.64 -3.73
N ASN A 273 26.94 17.63 -2.62
CA ASN A 273 26.41 18.04 -1.31
C ASN A 273 26.12 19.53 -1.26
N VAL A 274 26.94 20.37 -1.91
CA VAL A 274 26.67 21.82 -1.99
C VAL A 274 25.44 22.12 -2.83
N ARG A 275 25.19 21.35 -3.91
CA ARG A 275 23.93 21.43 -4.66
C ARG A 275 22.74 21.01 -3.80
N ALA A 276 22.84 19.89 -3.07
CA ALA A 276 21.80 19.44 -2.14
C ALA A 276 21.50 20.52 -1.09
N PHE A 277 22.52 21.14 -0.50
CA PHE A 277 22.34 22.27 0.42
C PHE A 277 21.59 23.43 -0.26
N ALA A 278 22.04 23.87 -1.43
CA ALA A 278 21.46 25.02 -2.12
C ALA A 278 19.99 24.82 -2.55
N GLU A 279 19.60 23.58 -2.87
CA GLU A 279 18.26 23.23 -3.33
C GLU A 279 17.31 22.91 -2.17
N ARG A 280 17.78 22.16 -1.16
CA ARG A 280 16.93 21.58 -0.11
C ARG A 280 16.88 22.42 1.15
N VAL A 281 17.96 23.12 1.48
CA VAL A 281 18.03 24.07 2.61
C VAL A 281 18.05 25.48 2.05
N GLY A 282 19.22 25.90 1.57
CA GLY A 282 19.46 27.19 0.94
C GLY A 282 19.79 28.30 1.93
N PHE A 283 19.98 29.48 1.36
CA PHE A 283 20.11 30.77 2.03
C PHE A 283 18.90 31.65 1.68
N LEU A 284 18.76 32.81 2.32
CA LEU A 284 17.65 33.75 2.06
C LEU A 284 17.78 34.43 0.69
N LYS A 285 18.86 35.21 0.48
CA LYS A 285 18.96 36.08 -0.70
C LYS A 285 20.36 36.18 -1.29
N SER A 286 21.22 37.04 -0.74
CA SER A 286 22.52 37.36 -1.33
C SER A 286 23.46 36.15 -1.33
N LYS A 287 23.51 35.42 -0.20
CA LYS A 287 24.27 34.17 -0.08
C LYS A 287 23.71 33.07 -1.00
N GLN A 288 22.39 33.05 -1.21
CA GLN A 288 21.73 32.09 -2.12
C GLN A 288 22.08 32.36 -3.58
N ALA A 289 22.06 33.62 -4.00
CA ALA A 289 22.50 34.02 -5.33
C ALA A 289 23.98 33.64 -5.56
N LYS A 290 24.83 33.87 -4.55
CA LYS A 290 26.25 33.50 -4.59
C LYS A 290 26.46 31.98 -4.75
N VAL A 291 25.79 31.14 -3.96
CA VAL A 291 25.97 29.68 -4.08
C VAL A 291 25.48 29.15 -5.43
N ARG A 292 24.36 29.68 -5.95
CA ARG A 292 23.83 29.34 -7.28
C ARG A 292 24.78 29.77 -8.39
N GLN A 293 25.37 30.96 -8.29
CA GLN A 293 26.38 31.43 -9.24
C GLN A 293 27.62 30.52 -9.24
N LEU A 294 28.13 30.14 -8.06
CA LEU A 294 29.26 29.22 -7.94
C LEU A 294 28.97 27.84 -8.53
N LEU A 295 27.75 27.32 -8.33
CA LEU A 295 27.27 26.06 -8.92
C LEU A 295 27.13 26.13 -10.45
N GLN A 296 26.75 27.28 -11.01
CA GLN A 296 26.68 27.49 -12.47
C GLN A 296 28.06 27.62 -13.11
N GLN A 297 29.01 28.27 -12.43
CA GLN A 297 30.36 28.51 -12.95
C GLN A 297 31.28 27.28 -12.85
N SER A 298 30.89 26.26 -12.08
CA SER A 298 31.68 25.04 -11.89
C SER A 298 31.44 24.05 -13.04
N VAL A 299 32.16 24.24 -14.15
CA VAL A 299 32.18 23.27 -15.26
C VAL A 299 33.62 22.82 -15.54
N VAL A 300 33.78 21.49 -15.64
CA VAL A 300 34.88 20.66 -16.19
C VAL A 300 35.48 19.70 -15.14
N ARG A 301 34.91 18.48 -15.09
CA ARG A 301 35.35 17.27 -14.35
C ARG A 301 35.12 17.28 -12.81
N PRO A 302 33.85 17.34 -12.35
CA PRO A 302 33.49 17.41 -10.93
C PRO A 302 34.10 16.27 -10.09
N HIS A 303 34.08 15.04 -10.62
CA HIS A 303 34.58 13.85 -9.95
C HIS A 303 36.08 13.89 -9.57
N ARG A 304 36.91 14.74 -10.19
CA ARG A 304 38.36 14.81 -9.89
C ARG A 304 38.64 15.35 -8.49
N LEU A 305 37.73 16.16 -7.97
CA LEU A 305 37.82 16.83 -6.68
C LEU A 305 37.01 16.10 -5.61
N SER A 306 36.26 15.06 -6.00
CA SER A 306 35.47 14.25 -5.09
C SER A 306 36.32 13.25 -4.33
N SER A 307 36.27 13.33 -3.01
CA SER A 307 36.79 12.30 -2.09
C SER A 307 35.74 11.25 -1.74
N ASP A 308 34.54 11.34 -2.32
CA ASP A 308 33.40 10.52 -1.98
C ASP A 308 33.39 9.22 -2.80
N LYS A 309 33.81 8.13 -2.15
CA LYS A 309 34.00 6.81 -2.75
C LYS A 309 33.16 5.78 -2.04
N VAL A 310 32.75 4.76 -2.80
CA VAL A 310 32.14 3.54 -2.28
C VAL A 310 33.26 2.53 -1.95
N PRO A 311 33.49 2.20 -0.68
CA PRO A 311 34.54 1.25 -0.28
C PRO A 311 34.35 -0.13 -0.92
N PHE A 312 35.45 -0.89 -1.05
CA PHE A 312 35.52 -2.28 -1.52
C PHE A 312 35.13 -2.55 -3.00
N VAL A 313 34.26 -1.74 -3.60
CA VAL A 313 33.78 -1.94 -4.98
C VAL A 313 34.90 -1.92 -6.00
N ALA A 314 35.81 -0.95 -5.90
CA ALA A 314 36.92 -0.82 -6.85
C ALA A 314 37.84 -2.05 -6.80
N ASP A 315 38.13 -2.54 -5.61
CA ASP A 315 39.02 -3.68 -5.38
C ASP A 315 38.37 -4.99 -5.82
N TYR A 316 37.07 -5.17 -5.53
CA TYR A 316 36.29 -6.32 -5.97
C TYR A 316 36.24 -6.44 -7.50
N VAL A 317 35.83 -5.38 -8.19
CA VAL A 317 35.76 -5.38 -9.66
C VAL A 317 37.14 -5.60 -10.27
N ARG A 318 38.20 -4.98 -9.72
CA ARG A 318 39.56 -5.16 -10.24
C ARG A 318 40.13 -6.55 -9.94
N GLY A 319 39.70 -7.19 -8.85
CA GLY A 319 40.11 -8.54 -8.43
C GLY A 319 39.38 -9.67 -9.15
N ALA A 320 38.11 -9.47 -9.49
CA ALA A 320 37.25 -10.48 -10.16
C ALA A 320 37.50 -10.59 -11.68
N LEU A 321 38.18 -9.61 -12.30
CA LEU A 321 38.45 -9.63 -13.74
C LEU A 321 39.60 -10.61 -14.09
N ASP A 322 39.23 -11.78 -14.62
CA ASP A 322 40.18 -12.78 -15.12
C ASP A 322 41.02 -12.23 -16.28
N PHE A 323 42.34 -12.47 -16.22
CA PHE A 323 43.34 -11.74 -16.99
C PHE A 323 43.47 -12.23 -18.44
N ASP A 324 42.95 -11.47 -19.41
CA ASP A 324 43.51 -11.48 -20.76
C ASP A 324 44.14 -10.11 -21.12
N ARG A 325 45.45 -10.13 -21.39
CA ARG A 325 46.37 -8.98 -21.25
C ARG A 325 46.21 -7.85 -22.29
N ARG A 326 45.16 -7.83 -23.13
CA ARG A 326 45.11 -6.97 -24.35
C ARG A 326 43.87 -6.07 -24.54
N GLY A 327 42.87 -6.07 -23.65
CA GLY A 327 41.64 -5.26 -23.82
C GLY A 327 41.75 -3.79 -23.38
N SER A 328 41.22 -2.85 -24.19
CA SER A 328 41.13 -1.40 -23.87
C SER A 328 40.33 -1.09 -22.61
N ASP A 329 39.37 -1.95 -22.27
CA ASP A 329 38.38 -1.74 -21.20
C ASP A 329 39.03 -1.91 -19.82
N ARG A 330 39.89 -2.92 -19.66
CA ARG A 330 40.68 -3.16 -18.45
C ARG A 330 41.59 -1.98 -18.09
N LYS A 331 42.28 -1.43 -19.10
CA LYS A 331 43.15 -0.26 -18.92
C LYS A 331 42.36 0.92 -18.37
N TRP A 332 41.13 1.09 -18.82
CA TRP A 332 40.26 2.16 -18.33
C TRP A 332 39.86 1.94 -16.86
N LEU A 333 39.32 0.76 -16.50
CA LEU A 333 38.86 0.43 -15.14
C LEU A 333 39.98 0.46 -14.09
N THR A 334 41.23 0.20 -14.50
CA THR A 334 42.40 0.29 -13.62
C THR A 334 42.88 1.74 -13.44
N GLN A 335 42.73 2.58 -14.46
CA GLN A 335 43.22 3.97 -14.46
C GLN A 335 42.19 4.98 -13.93
N HIS A 336 40.94 4.58 -13.72
CA HIS A 336 39.85 5.45 -13.30
C HIS A 336 39.23 4.97 -11.98
N ASN A 337 38.89 5.93 -11.10
CA ASN A 337 38.14 5.69 -9.87
C ASN A 337 36.64 5.72 -10.21
N PHE A 338 36.12 4.60 -10.71
CA PHE A 338 34.70 4.43 -11.05
C PHE A 338 33.80 4.24 -9.82
N ASP A 339 34.40 3.88 -8.69
CA ASP A 339 33.85 3.82 -7.34
C ASP A 339 33.59 5.21 -6.72
N GLN A 340 34.05 6.29 -7.37
CA GLN A 340 33.67 7.65 -6.99
C GLN A 340 32.23 7.93 -7.39
N ILE A 341 31.41 8.33 -6.43
CA ILE A 341 29.97 8.50 -6.63
C ILE A 341 29.65 9.56 -7.70
N GLU A 342 30.34 10.69 -7.70
CA GLU A 342 30.13 11.73 -8.72
C GLU A 342 30.53 11.25 -10.13
N ARG A 343 31.50 10.33 -10.25
CA ARG A 343 31.84 9.71 -11.54
C ARG A 343 30.76 8.70 -11.91
N TRP A 344 30.32 7.88 -10.96
CA TRP A 344 29.25 6.93 -11.18
C TRP A 344 28.00 7.61 -11.73
N GLU A 345 27.54 8.71 -11.14
CA GLU A 345 26.36 9.44 -11.62
C GLU A 345 26.52 10.05 -13.02
N THR A 346 27.73 10.50 -13.37
CA THR A 346 27.98 11.18 -14.66
C THR A 346 28.36 10.24 -15.79
N GLU A 347 28.99 9.10 -15.48
CA GLU A 347 29.51 8.14 -16.45
C GLU A 347 28.90 6.73 -16.29
N ARG A 348 27.78 6.57 -15.57
CA ARG A 348 27.13 5.28 -15.24
C ARG A 348 27.10 4.28 -16.39
N LEU A 349 26.48 4.68 -17.50
CA LEU A 349 26.33 3.82 -18.70
C LEU A 349 27.68 3.38 -19.26
N ARG A 350 28.69 4.28 -19.23
CA ARG A 350 30.05 3.97 -19.70
C ARG A 350 30.76 3.02 -18.75
N ILE A 351 30.55 3.12 -17.44
CA ILE A 351 31.16 2.21 -16.46
C ILE A 351 30.55 0.81 -16.60
N ILE A 352 29.22 0.73 -16.69
CA ILE A 352 28.48 -0.53 -16.89
C ILE A 352 28.93 -1.23 -18.17
N ASP A 353 29.01 -0.50 -19.29
CA ASP A 353 29.49 -1.01 -20.58
C ASP A 353 30.93 -1.55 -20.53
N ARG A 354 31.76 -1.09 -19.57
CA ARG A 354 33.16 -1.53 -19.43
C ARG A 354 33.34 -2.75 -18.54
N ILE A 355 32.44 -3.00 -17.59
CA ILE A 355 32.51 -4.16 -16.71
C ILE A 355 32.02 -5.42 -17.44
N LYS A 356 30.94 -5.32 -18.24
CA LYS A 356 30.32 -6.36 -19.10
C LYS A 356 29.85 -7.65 -18.40
N ASP A 357 30.48 -8.02 -17.29
CA ASP A 357 30.15 -9.17 -16.45
C ASP A 357 28.87 -8.90 -15.66
N THR A 358 27.85 -9.72 -15.88
CA THR A 358 26.53 -9.57 -15.26
C THR A 358 26.53 -9.92 -13.78
N GLU A 359 27.38 -10.82 -13.30
CA GLU A 359 27.44 -11.20 -11.88
C GLU A 359 28.11 -10.11 -11.05
N ILE A 360 29.21 -9.54 -11.57
CA ILE A 360 29.87 -8.39 -10.96
C ILE A 360 28.91 -7.19 -10.91
N LEU A 361 28.19 -6.92 -12.01
CA LEU A 361 27.20 -5.84 -12.06
C LEU A 361 26.06 -6.08 -11.07
N ALA A 362 25.50 -7.30 -10.99
CA ALA A 362 24.45 -7.62 -10.03
C ALA A 362 24.90 -7.38 -8.58
N THR A 363 26.18 -7.57 -8.27
CA THR A 363 26.75 -7.32 -6.94
C THR A 363 26.91 -5.82 -6.65
N ILE A 364 27.49 -5.06 -7.58
CA ILE A 364 27.85 -3.66 -7.31
C ILE A 364 26.70 -2.67 -7.55
N LEU A 365 25.77 -2.96 -8.45
CA LEU A 365 24.69 -2.02 -8.81
C LEU A 365 23.84 -1.61 -7.61
N PRO A 366 23.35 -2.54 -6.75
CA PRO A 366 22.58 -2.17 -5.56
C PRO A 366 23.35 -1.26 -4.60
N ILE A 367 24.67 -1.44 -4.50
CA ILE A 367 25.55 -0.67 -3.60
C ILE A 367 25.84 0.71 -4.17
N MET A 368 26.19 0.77 -5.47
CA MET A 368 26.53 2.02 -6.15
C MET A 368 25.30 2.93 -6.34
N ASP A 369 24.12 2.34 -6.49
CA ASP A 369 22.85 3.05 -6.65
C ASP A 369 22.10 3.27 -5.31
N SER A 370 22.66 2.85 -4.16
CA SER A 370 21.97 2.86 -2.85
C SER A 370 21.66 4.25 -2.29
N GLY A 371 22.30 5.29 -2.82
CA GLY A 371 22.13 6.66 -2.32
C GLY A 371 22.75 6.90 -0.94
N TYR A 372 23.66 6.03 -0.46
CA TYR A 372 24.32 6.18 0.84
C TYR A 372 25.66 6.91 0.80
N ARG A 373 26.02 7.52 1.93
CA ARG A 373 27.39 7.92 2.28
C ARG A 373 28.00 6.82 3.14
N PHE A 374 29.09 6.27 2.66
CA PHE A 374 29.87 5.27 3.37
C PHE A 374 30.88 6.00 4.24
N GLU A 375 30.71 5.92 5.55
CA GLU A 375 31.59 6.56 6.52
C GLU A 375 32.30 5.50 7.37
N GLU A 376 33.59 5.71 7.56
CA GLU A 376 34.41 4.89 8.44
C GLU A 376 34.19 5.34 9.89
N VAL A 377 33.92 4.39 10.77
CA VAL A 377 33.88 4.60 12.23
C VAL A 377 35.30 4.80 12.72
N VAL A 378 35.54 5.89 13.46
CA VAL A 378 36.87 6.21 14.03
C VAL A 378 36.93 5.95 15.52
N ASP A 379 35.78 5.93 16.19
CA ASP A 379 35.65 5.66 17.63
C ASP A 379 34.37 4.88 17.91
N ALA A 380 34.45 3.93 18.84
CA ALA A 380 33.32 3.14 19.34
C ALA A 380 33.56 2.87 20.82
N THR A 381 32.83 3.57 21.68
CA THR A 381 33.08 3.59 23.13
C THR A 381 31.80 3.29 23.92
N ALA A 382 31.96 2.62 25.06
CA ALA A 382 30.85 2.44 25.99
C ALA A 382 30.41 3.81 26.54
N ALA A 383 29.12 4.08 26.49
CA ALA A 383 28.49 5.28 27.02
C ALA A 383 27.69 4.92 28.28
N GLU A 384 27.25 5.94 29.02
CA GLU A 384 26.47 5.72 30.25
C GLU A 384 25.18 4.92 29.93
N PRO A 385 24.69 4.06 30.84
CA PRO A 385 23.40 3.42 30.66
C PRO A 385 22.30 4.46 30.46
N ALA A 386 21.40 4.21 29.52
CA ALA A 386 20.30 5.11 29.21
C ALA A 386 19.00 4.33 29.01
N GLU A 387 17.89 5.02 29.12
CA GLU A 387 16.58 4.48 28.76
C GLU A 387 16.51 4.30 27.24
N VAL A 388 16.18 3.08 26.79
CA VAL A 388 16.21 2.71 25.37
C VAL A 388 14.80 2.47 24.85
N TYR A 389 14.49 3.16 23.76
CA TYR A 389 13.22 3.07 23.08
C TYR A 389 13.40 2.38 21.72
N SER A 390 12.51 1.43 21.45
CA SER A 390 12.39 0.76 20.16
C SER A 390 11.10 1.20 19.48
N VAL A 391 11.11 1.20 18.15
CA VAL A 391 9.97 1.61 17.34
C VAL A 391 9.62 0.53 16.34
N ARG A 392 8.33 0.27 16.16
CA ARG A 392 7.84 -0.61 15.10
C ARG A 392 7.52 0.24 13.88
N VAL A 393 8.23 -0.04 12.80
CA VAL A 393 8.10 0.66 11.53
C VAL A 393 7.44 -0.25 10.51
N THR A 394 6.51 0.30 9.74
CA THR A 394 5.69 -0.44 8.76
C THR A 394 6.43 -0.65 7.43
N THR A 395 7.63 -1.21 7.48
CA THR A 395 8.46 -1.56 6.31
C THR A 395 8.70 -3.08 6.23
N GLU A 396 9.06 -3.59 5.04
CA GLU A 396 9.34 -5.02 4.82
C GLU A 396 10.47 -5.53 5.72
N ASP A 397 11.46 -4.68 5.99
CA ASP A 397 12.66 -5.00 6.74
C ASP A 397 12.77 -4.19 8.04
N HIS A 398 11.70 -3.55 8.53
CA HIS A 398 11.72 -2.73 9.76
C HIS A 398 12.86 -1.69 9.85
N SER A 399 13.40 -1.27 8.71
CA SER A 399 14.48 -0.28 8.65
C SER A 399 13.95 1.15 8.74
N PHE A 400 14.74 2.03 9.36
CA PHE A 400 14.44 3.46 9.48
C PHE A 400 15.70 4.31 9.62
N LEU A 401 15.57 5.59 9.33
CA LEU A 401 16.65 6.56 9.42
C LEU A 401 16.59 7.32 10.74
N ALA A 402 17.72 7.38 11.45
CA ALA A 402 17.87 8.16 12.67
C ALA A 402 19.33 8.61 12.79
N GLY A 403 19.57 9.86 13.18
CA GLY A 403 20.94 10.43 13.24
C GLY A 403 21.67 10.46 11.89
N GLY A 404 20.95 10.32 10.78
CA GLY A 404 21.50 10.09 9.44
C GLY A 404 21.95 8.66 9.16
N PHE A 405 21.94 7.76 10.14
CA PHE A 405 22.27 6.33 9.99
C PHE A 405 21.06 5.54 9.50
N VAL A 406 21.32 4.43 8.82
CA VAL A 406 20.31 3.42 8.48
C VAL A 406 20.26 2.40 9.63
N ASN A 407 19.15 2.39 10.37
CA ASN A 407 18.89 1.58 11.56
C ASN A 407 17.84 0.50 11.25
N HIS A 408 17.72 -0.47 12.15
CA HIS A 408 16.74 -1.54 12.07
C HIS A 408 16.32 -1.97 13.49
N ASN A 409 15.06 -2.34 13.72
CA ASN A 409 14.63 -2.99 14.96
C ASN A 409 14.11 -4.41 14.65
N THR A 410 14.76 -5.46 15.16
CA THR A 410 14.15 -6.80 15.21
C THR A 410 13.57 -7.00 16.60
N GLU A 411 12.26 -7.17 16.71
CA GLU A 411 11.64 -7.63 17.94
C GLU A 411 10.93 -8.96 17.71
N ALA A 412 11.24 -9.94 18.55
CA ALA A 412 10.54 -11.21 18.62
C ALA A 412 9.98 -11.39 20.03
N ARG A 413 8.69 -11.72 20.11
CA ARG A 413 8.05 -12.12 21.37
C ARG A 413 7.26 -13.40 21.15
N MET A 414 7.09 -14.18 22.21
CA MET A 414 6.17 -15.32 22.17
C MET A 414 4.75 -14.81 21.90
N SER A 415 4.04 -15.49 20.99
CA SER A 415 2.63 -15.22 20.79
C SER A 415 1.80 -15.76 21.96
N ASN A 416 0.55 -15.29 22.08
CA ASN A 416 -0.36 -15.78 23.12
C ASN A 416 -0.62 -17.29 22.98
N GLU A 417 -0.61 -17.80 21.74
CA GLU A 417 -0.73 -19.22 21.42
C GLU A 417 0.53 -20.01 21.81
N ALA A 418 1.72 -19.42 21.63
CA ALA A 418 2.97 -20.02 22.06
C ALA A 418 3.02 -20.19 23.58
N MET A 419 2.42 -19.26 24.34
CA MET A 419 2.29 -19.38 25.81
C MET A 419 1.49 -20.61 26.24
N LEU A 420 0.57 -21.12 25.42
CA LEU A 420 -0.15 -22.36 25.70
C LEU A 420 0.75 -23.61 25.58
N LEU A 421 1.91 -23.49 24.93
CA LEU A 421 2.88 -24.58 24.83
C LEU A 421 3.81 -24.63 26.05
N VAL A 422 4.20 -23.47 26.58
CA VAL A 422 5.26 -23.33 27.59
C VAL A 422 4.76 -22.92 28.99
N GLY A 423 3.54 -22.40 29.11
CA GLY A 423 3.06 -21.73 30.33
C GLY A 423 2.97 -22.60 31.57
N GLU A 424 3.02 -23.93 31.43
CA GLU A 424 2.94 -24.89 32.53
C GLU A 424 4.30 -25.49 32.94
N LEU A 425 5.42 -25.01 32.38
CA LEU A 425 6.76 -25.56 32.64
C LEU A 425 7.19 -25.45 34.12
N GLY A 426 6.76 -24.41 34.83
CA GLY A 426 7.12 -24.18 36.24
C GLY A 426 6.42 -25.09 37.25
N GLU A 427 5.57 -26.02 36.81
CA GLU A 427 4.75 -26.88 37.68
C GLU A 427 5.15 -28.37 37.60
N ASP A 428 6.43 -28.67 37.29
CA ASP A 428 6.97 -30.04 37.24
C ASP A 428 6.18 -30.96 36.28
N THR A 429 5.82 -30.40 35.14
CA THR A 429 4.91 -31.02 34.16
C THR A 429 5.61 -31.92 33.14
N VAL A 430 6.90 -31.75 32.95
CA VAL A 430 7.73 -32.48 31.96
C VAL A 430 9.12 -32.72 32.53
N ASP A 431 9.84 -33.68 31.95
CA ASP A 431 11.21 -33.98 32.36
C ASP A 431 12.20 -33.04 31.70
N PHE A 432 13.18 -32.60 32.50
CA PHE A 432 14.30 -31.76 32.07
C PHE A 432 15.54 -32.62 31.88
N ARG A 433 16.37 -32.23 30.91
CA ARG A 433 17.68 -32.84 30.64
C ARG A 433 18.75 -31.74 30.58
N PRO A 434 20.02 -32.05 30.83
CA PRO A 434 21.10 -31.09 30.59
C PRO A 434 21.12 -30.65 29.12
N ASN A 435 21.40 -29.38 28.89
CA ASN A 435 21.68 -28.85 27.55
C ASN A 435 23.03 -29.40 27.01
N TYR A 436 23.43 -28.99 25.81
CA TYR A 436 24.58 -29.57 25.11
C TYR A 436 25.93 -29.43 25.85
N ASP A 437 26.11 -28.38 26.67
CA ASP A 437 27.33 -28.12 27.45
C ASP A 437 27.17 -28.41 28.95
N GLY A 438 25.97 -28.83 29.39
CA GLY A 438 25.64 -29.15 30.77
C GLY A 438 25.57 -27.94 31.72
N SER A 439 25.57 -26.72 31.20
CA SER A 439 25.47 -25.50 32.02
C SER A 439 24.04 -25.17 32.44
N LEU A 440 23.05 -25.60 31.67
CA LEU A 440 21.63 -25.35 31.89
C LEU A 440 20.81 -26.63 31.69
N GLU A 441 19.56 -26.60 32.14
CA GLU A 441 18.58 -27.66 31.87
C GLU A 441 17.57 -27.19 30.81
N GLU A 442 17.17 -28.11 29.94
CA GLU A 442 16.15 -27.91 28.90
C GLU A 442 15.03 -28.96 29.00
N PRO A 443 13.77 -28.62 28.71
CA PRO A 443 12.69 -29.58 28.69
C PRO A 443 12.84 -30.57 27.53
N SER A 444 12.63 -31.85 27.79
CA SER A 444 12.66 -32.91 26.76
C SER A 444 11.47 -32.84 25.79
N VAL A 445 10.32 -32.34 26.27
CA VAL A 445 9.08 -32.11 25.53
C VAL A 445 8.34 -30.94 26.17
N LEU A 446 7.47 -30.25 25.43
CA LEU A 446 6.65 -29.17 25.97
C LEU A 446 5.32 -29.67 26.55
N PRO A 447 4.78 -29.03 27.62
CA PRO A 447 3.48 -29.37 28.20
C PRO A 447 2.30 -29.33 27.21
N ALA A 448 2.38 -28.46 26.19
CA ALA A 448 1.47 -28.36 25.05
C ALA A 448 -0.02 -28.50 25.40
N ALA A 449 -0.68 -27.39 25.74
CA ALA A 449 -2.11 -27.40 26.08
C ALA A 449 -3.05 -27.69 24.88
N TYR A 450 -2.54 -27.64 23.64
CA TYR A 450 -3.27 -27.95 22.41
C TYR A 450 -2.41 -28.79 21.45
N PRO A 451 -3.01 -29.52 20.49
CA PRO A 451 -2.30 -30.45 19.59
C PRO A 451 -1.55 -29.72 18.47
N ASN A 452 -0.47 -29.00 18.82
CA ASN A 452 0.32 -28.15 17.91
C ASN A 452 0.80 -28.86 16.63
N LEU A 453 1.17 -30.14 16.73
CA LEU A 453 1.69 -30.91 15.60
C LEU A 453 0.67 -31.06 14.45
N LEU A 454 -0.62 -31.16 14.78
CA LEU A 454 -1.70 -31.21 13.78
C LEU A 454 -2.06 -29.80 13.28
N VAL A 455 -2.08 -28.83 14.19
CA VAL A 455 -2.49 -27.45 13.90
C VAL A 455 -1.51 -26.77 12.95
N ASN A 456 -0.22 -26.75 13.29
CA ASN A 456 0.80 -26.08 12.49
C ASN A 456 1.46 -26.99 11.43
N GLY A 457 1.38 -28.31 11.60
CA GLY A 457 2.10 -29.25 10.75
C GLY A 457 3.61 -29.19 10.99
N THR A 458 4.37 -29.88 10.14
CA THR A 458 5.84 -29.89 10.16
C THR A 458 6.39 -30.47 8.87
N SER A 459 7.58 -30.04 8.47
CA SER A 459 8.34 -30.63 7.38
C SER A 459 9.76 -30.88 7.83
N GLY A 460 10.29 -32.07 7.56
CA GLY A 460 11.65 -32.42 7.99
C GLY A 460 12.23 -33.60 7.21
N ILE A 461 13.54 -33.54 6.96
CA ILE A 461 14.30 -34.59 6.28
C ILE A 461 15.39 -35.06 7.24
N ALA A 462 15.38 -36.35 7.56
CA ALA A 462 16.41 -37.03 8.34
C ALA A 462 17.10 -38.11 7.49
N VAL A 463 18.12 -38.77 8.04
CA VAL A 463 18.85 -39.82 7.32
C VAL A 463 17.91 -41.00 7.00
N GLY A 464 17.53 -41.14 5.74
CA GLY A 464 16.65 -42.21 5.24
C GLY A 464 15.16 -42.05 5.56
N MET A 465 14.74 -40.91 6.12
CA MET A 465 13.35 -40.66 6.54
C MET A 465 12.93 -39.22 6.21
N ALA A 466 11.66 -39.02 5.90
CA ALA A 466 11.09 -37.69 5.71
C ALA A 466 9.73 -37.61 6.40
N THR A 467 9.38 -36.42 6.87
CA THR A 467 8.05 -36.08 7.38
C THR A 467 7.54 -34.83 6.68
N ASN A 468 6.26 -34.83 6.32
CA ASN A 468 5.60 -33.70 5.68
C ASN A 468 4.13 -33.70 6.09
N MET A 469 3.81 -32.95 7.12
CA MET A 469 2.50 -32.84 7.74
C MET A 469 1.86 -31.51 7.36
N ILE A 470 0.60 -31.58 6.93
CA ILE A 470 -0.19 -30.43 6.50
C ILE A 470 -0.92 -29.79 7.70
N PRO A 471 -1.06 -28.46 7.77
CA PRO A 471 -1.75 -27.78 8.87
C PRO A 471 -3.27 -28.00 8.90
N HIS A 472 -3.86 -27.80 10.07
CA HIS A 472 -5.29 -27.99 10.35
C HIS A 472 -5.85 -26.88 11.24
N ASN A 473 -7.17 -26.70 11.19
CA ASN A 473 -7.87 -25.72 12.01
C ASN A 473 -7.85 -26.12 13.50
N LEU A 474 -7.50 -25.16 14.37
CA LEU A 474 -7.38 -25.38 15.82
C LEU A 474 -8.69 -25.87 16.45
N GLY A 475 -9.81 -25.20 16.13
CA GLY A 475 -11.11 -25.51 16.72
C GLY A 475 -11.61 -26.90 16.33
N GLU A 476 -11.37 -27.30 15.09
CA GLU A 476 -11.76 -28.61 14.55
C GLU A 476 -10.99 -29.76 15.20
N VAL A 477 -9.66 -29.62 15.28
CA VAL A 477 -8.81 -30.64 15.91
C VAL A 477 -9.15 -30.78 17.40
N ILE A 478 -9.40 -29.67 18.09
CA ILE A 478 -9.89 -29.69 19.48
C ILE A 478 -11.25 -30.39 19.58
N GLY A 479 -12.17 -30.12 18.65
CA GLY A 479 -13.48 -30.78 18.59
C GLY A 479 -13.34 -32.30 18.48
N ALA A 480 -12.51 -32.78 17.56
CA ALA A 480 -12.21 -34.21 17.41
C ALA A 480 -11.54 -34.80 18.65
N ALA A 481 -10.55 -34.12 19.24
CA ALA A 481 -9.88 -34.56 20.46
C ALA A 481 -10.90 -34.74 21.60
N ARG A 482 -11.77 -33.75 21.84
CA ARG A 482 -12.80 -33.80 22.88
C ARG A 482 -13.83 -34.91 22.65
N TRP A 483 -14.18 -35.17 21.39
CA TRP A 483 -15.06 -36.29 21.06
C TRP A 483 -14.42 -37.63 21.42
N LEU A 484 -13.13 -37.79 21.11
CA LEU A 484 -12.36 -39.00 21.38
C LEU A 484 -12.19 -39.27 22.88
N ILE A 485 -12.11 -38.22 23.72
CA ILE A 485 -12.10 -38.35 25.20
C ILE A 485 -13.34 -39.10 25.70
N ASN A 486 -14.52 -38.78 25.15
CA ASN A 486 -15.79 -39.37 25.56
C ASN A 486 -16.08 -40.70 24.83
N HIS A 487 -15.49 -40.90 23.64
CA HIS A 487 -15.71 -42.07 22.79
C HIS A 487 -14.38 -42.65 22.25
N PRO A 488 -13.62 -43.39 23.07
CA PRO A 488 -12.29 -43.92 22.66
C PRO A 488 -12.33 -44.81 21.41
N ASN A 489 -13.45 -45.50 21.19
CA ASN A 489 -13.67 -46.39 20.04
C ASN A 489 -14.24 -45.66 18.81
N ALA A 490 -14.19 -44.32 18.75
CA ALA A 490 -14.66 -43.57 17.59
C ALA A 490 -14.01 -44.05 16.29
N THR A 491 -14.83 -44.13 15.24
CA THR A 491 -14.39 -44.44 13.87
C THR A 491 -13.75 -43.20 13.24
N LEU A 492 -12.93 -43.42 12.20
CA LEU A 492 -12.30 -42.31 11.46
C LEU A 492 -13.36 -41.38 10.85
N ASP A 493 -14.41 -41.94 10.25
CA ASP A 493 -15.48 -41.16 9.61
C ASP A 493 -16.14 -40.20 10.61
N LYS A 494 -16.30 -40.63 11.88
CA LYS A 494 -16.86 -39.76 12.92
C LYS A 494 -15.90 -38.63 13.32
N LEU A 495 -14.59 -38.89 13.31
CA LEU A 495 -13.59 -37.84 13.55
C LEU A 495 -13.53 -36.85 12.38
N MET A 496 -13.76 -37.31 11.14
CA MET A 496 -13.82 -36.46 9.96
C MET A 496 -15.04 -35.53 9.92
N GLU A 497 -16.13 -35.85 10.61
CA GLU A 497 -17.23 -34.88 10.81
C GLU A 497 -16.76 -33.63 11.59
N TYR A 498 -15.74 -33.76 12.43
CA TYR A 498 -15.14 -32.65 13.15
C TYR A 498 -13.96 -32.04 12.40
N VAL A 499 -13.10 -32.88 11.79
CA VAL A 499 -11.94 -32.48 10.99
C VAL A 499 -12.16 -32.95 9.55
N PRO A 500 -12.93 -32.21 8.73
CA PRO A 500 -13.27 -32.63 7.37
C PRO A 500 -12.05 -32.63 6.44
N GLY A 501 -11.03 -31.84 6.75
CA GLY A 501 -9.76 -31.86 6.03
C GLY A 501 -8.74 -30.84 6.55
N PRO A 502 -7.57 -30.75 5.91
CA PRO A 502 -6.57 -29.73 6.19
C PRO A 502 -7.13 -28.31 6.05
N ASP A 503 -6.54 -27.36 6.76
CA ASP A 503 -6.85 -25.93 6.67
C ASP A 503 -5.55 -25.16 6.49
N LEU A 504 -5.40 -24.50 5.36
CA LEU A 504 -4.14 -23.91 4.92
C LEU A 504 -4.10 -22.42 5.29
N PRO A 505 -2.96 -21.92 5.78
CA PRO A 505 -2.81 -20.50 6.11
C PRO A 505 -2.84 -19.58 4.88
N THR A 506 -2.71 -20.13 3.67
CA THR A 506 -2.84 -19.37 2.41
C THR A 506 -4.26 -19.43 1.82
N GLY A 507 -5.19 -20.16 2.44
CA GLY A 507 -6.53 -20.38 1.90
C GLY A 507 -6.53 -21.38 0.73
N GLY A 508 -7.13 -20.98 -0.39
CA GLY A 508 -7.22 -21.76 -1.61
C GLY A 508 -8.31 -22.83 -1.58
N SER A 509 -8.26 -23.72 -2.57
CA SER A 509 -9.18 -24.85 -2.71
C SER A 509 -8.43 -26.17 -2.67
N LEU A 510 -8.93 -27.14 -1.89
CA LEU A 510 -8.41 -28.50 -1.82
C LEU A 510 -9.34 -29.42 -2.60
N LEU A 511 -8.76 -30.18 -3.54
CA LEU A 511 -9.47 -31.07 -4.44
C LEU A 511 -9.30 -32.53 -3.99
N GLY A 512 -10.39 -33.29 -3.97
CA GLY A 512 -10.35 -34.75 -3.77
C GLY A 512 -10.31 -35.17 -2.31
N LEU A 513 -11.46 -35.10 -1.63
CA LEU A 513 -11.61 -35.49 -0.22
C LEU A 513 -11.29 -36.97 0.06
N ASP A 514 -11.42 -37.85 -0.93
CA ASP A 514 -11.08 -39.27 -0.80
C ASP A 514 -9.60 -39.51 -0.44
N GLU A 515 -8.69 -38.71 -1.00
CA GLU A 515 -7.26 -38.81 -0.68
C GLU A 515 -6.94 -38.26 0.71
N VAL A 516 -7.73 -37.30 1.21
CA VAL A 516 -7.64 -36.80 2.60
C VAL A 516 -8.00 -37.93 3.57
N ARG A 517 -9.10 -38.65 3.31
CA ARG A 517 -9.53 -39.79 4.13
C ARG A 517 -8.43 -40.86 4.22
N LYS A 518 -7.84 -41.21 3.08
CA LYS A 518 -6.74 -42.18 3.01
C LYS A 518 -5.48 -41.72 3.76
N ALA A 519 -5.17 -40.42 3.69
CA ALA A 519 -4.09 -39.82 4.46
C ALA A 519 -4.36 -39.88 5.96
N TYR A 520 -5.59 -39.66 6.41
CA TYR A 520 -5.96 -39.77 7.81
C TYR A 520 -6.03 -41.21 8.34
N GLU A 521 -6.30 -42.19 7.47
CA GLU A 521 -6.28 -43.61 7.85
C GLU A 521 -4.84 -44.14 7.97
N THR A 522 -4.01 -43.88 6.96
CA THR A 522 -2.69 -44.53 6.82
C THR A 522 -1.52 -43.64 7.27
N GLY A 523 -1.75 -42.34 7.46
CA GLY A 523 -0.70 -41.34 7.66
C GLY A 523 0.04 -40.94 6.37
N ARG A 524 -0.37 -41.46 5.20
CA ARG A 524 0.22 -41.14 3.90
C ARG A 524 -0.84 -40.89 2.84
N GLY A 525 -0.66 -39.84 2.04
CA GLY A 525 -1.56 -39.53 0.94
C GLY A 525 -1.05 -38.38 0.09
N VAL A 526 -1.77 -38.05 -0.98
CA VAL A 526 -1.44 -36.91 -1.84
C VAL A 526 -2.69 -36.07 -2.03
N VAL A 527 -2.64 -34.81 -1.63
CA VAL A 527 -3.74 -33.86 -1.82
C VAL A 527 -3.37 -32.85 -2.89
N ARG A 528 -4.34 -32.35 -3.67
CA ARG A 528 -4.12 -31.24 -4.60
C ARG A 528 -4.67 -29.95 -4.05
N MET A 529 -3.85 -28.91 -4.16
CA MET A 529 -4.17 -27.55 -3.77
C MET A 529 -4.27 -26.70 -5.04
N ARG A 530 -5.32 -25.90 -5.14
CA ARG A 530 -5.61 -25.03 -6.28
C ARG A 530 -5.78 -23.59 -5.81
N ALA A 531 -5.21 -22.66 -6.57
CA ALA A 531 -5.36 -21.23 -6.39
C ALA A 531 -6.81 -20.77 -6.63
N ASN A 532 -7.28 -19.83 -5.81
CA ASN A 532 -8.56 -19.15 -6.06
C ASN A 532 -8.33 -17.95 -6.99
N VAL A 533 -9.19 -17.81 -7.99
CA VAL A 533 -9.04 -16.81 -9.05
C VAL A 533 -10.38 -16.19 -9.41
N GLU A 534 -10.32 -14.94 -9.87
CA GLU A 534 -11.44 -14.19 -10.41
C GLU A 534 -11.12 -13.76 -11.85
N THR A 535 -12.09 -13.92 -12.74
CA THR A 535 -11.96 -13.51 -14.15
C THR A 535 -12.83 -12.28 -14.41
N GLY A 536 -12.27 -11.24 -15.03
CA GLY A 536 -13.02 -10.01 -15.31
C GLY A 536 -12.36 -9.11 -16.36
N PRO A 537 -13.03 -8.01 -16.77
CA PRO A 537 -12.41 -6.99 -17.61
C PRO A 537 -11.28 -6.28 -16.85
N LEU A 538 -10.18 -5.97 -17.54
CA LEU A 538 -9.06 -5.24 -16.96
C LEU A 538 -9.36 -3.73 -16.96
N GLU A 539 -9.50 -3.14 -15.78
CA GLU A 539 -9.78 -1.71 -15.59
C GLU A 539 -8.75 -0.81 -16.29
N GLY A 540 -9.21 0.22 -17.01
CA GLY A 540 -8.35 1.16 -17.73
C GLY A 540 -7.75 0.62 -19.03
N SER A 541 -8.08 -0.61 -19.45
CA SER A 541 -7.61 -1.21 -20.70
C SER A 541 -8.73 -1.35 -21.74
N ARG A 542 -8.40 -1.16 -23.03
CA ARG A 542 -9.34 -1.35 -24.14
C ARG A 542 -9.63 -2.83 -24.37
N GLY A 543 -10.68 -3.36 -23.73
CA GLY A 543 -11.25 -4.67 -24.07
C GLY A 543 -10.45 -5.91 -23.67
N ARG A 544 -9.41 -5.77 -22.83
CA ARG A 544 -8.67 -6.93 -22.32
C ARG A 544 -9.37 -7.52 -21.12
N GLN A 545 -9.28 -8.84 -20.98
CA GLN A 545 -9.70 -9.55 -19.78
C GLN A 545 -8.46 -9.92 -18.95
N ALA A 546 -8.66 -10.11 -17.65
CA ALA A 546 -7.64 -10.51 -16.71
C ALA A 546 -8.09 -11.70 -15.87
N ILE A 547 -7.12 -12.53 -15.50
CA ILE A 547 -7.26 -13.57 -14.48
C ILE A 547 -6.53 -13.06 -13.26
N THR A 548 -7.27 -12.71 -12.21
CA THR A 548 -6.73 -12.21 -10.94
C THR A 548 -6.68 -13.35 -9.95
N VAL A 549 -5.49 -13.73 -9.51
CA VAL A 549 -5.31 -14.73 -8.46
C VAL A 549 -5.40 -14.05 -7.10
N THR A 550 -6.34 -14.51 -6.27
CA THR A 550 -6.63 -13.95 -4.94
C THR A 550 -6.02 -14.77 -3.80
N GLU A 551 -5.81 -16.07 -4.01
CA GLU A 551 -5.18 -16.96 -3.02
C GLU A 551 -4.30 -17.99 -3.72
N LEU A 552 -3.09 -18.21 -3.18
CA LEU A 552 -2.10 -19.14 -3.75
C LEU A 552 -2.04 -20.47 -2.97
N PRO A 553 -1.60 -21.57 -3.63
CA PRO A 553 -1.37 -22.84 -2.96
C PRO A 553 -0.31 -22.73 -1.85
N TYR A 554 -0.44 -23.57 -0.82
CA TYR A 554 0.47 -23.53 0.33
C TYR A 554 1.91 -23.83 -0.08
N GLY A 555 2.84 -22.95 0.34
CA GLY A 555 4.27 -23.04 0.00
C GLY A 555 4.64 -22.54 -1.40
N VAL A 556 3.75 -21.80 -2.08
CA VAL A 556 3.98 -21.19 -3.39
C VAL A 556 3.84 -19.68 -3.29
N GLY A 557 4.91 -18.94 -3.60
CA GLY A 557 4.87 -17.48 -3.74
C GLY A 557 4.59 -17.01 -5.18
N PRO A 558 4.16 -15.75 -5.37
CA PRO A 558 3.89 -15.17 -6.69
C PRO A 558 5.08 -15.26 -7.64
N GLU A 559 6.31 -15.10 -7.12
CA GLU A 559 7.55 -15.12 -7.88
C GLU A 559 7.75 -16.42 -8.66
N LYS A 560 7.44 -17.55 -8.02
CA LYS A 560 7.58 -18.89 -8.62
C LYS A 560 6.52 -19.14 -9.69
N VAL A 561 5.33 -18.57 -9.52
CA VAL A 561 4.26 -18.64 -10.53
C VAL A 561 4.64 -17.81 -11.75
N ILE A 562 5.12 -16.58 -11.54
CA ILE A 562 5.56 -15.66 -12.62
C ILE A 562 6.73 -16.27 -13.40
N GLU A 563 7.74 -16.81 -12.72
CA GLU A 563 8.86 -17.50 -13.35
C GLU A 563 8.38 -18.64 -14.23
N LYS A 564 7.48 -19.49 -13.71
CA LYS A 564 6.99 -20.66 -14.46
C LYS A 564 6.11 -20.26 -15.64
N ILE A 565 5.26 -19.24 -15.49
CA ILE A 565 4.48 -18.68 -16.62
C ILE A 565 5.43 -18.15 -17.70
N THR A 566 6.45 -17.38 -17.31
CA THR A 566 7.45 -16.82 -18.23
C THR A 566 8.17 -17.91 -19.01
N ASP A 567 8.55 -19.00 -18.34
CA ASP A 567 9.18 -20.16 -18.96
C ASP A 567 8.24 -20.89 -19.94
N GLU A 568 6.98 -21.09 -19.57
CA GLU A 568 6.01 -21.78 -20.44
C GLU A 568 5.58 -20.91 -21.65
N VAL A 569 5.67 -19.59 -21.54
CA VAL A 569 5.40 -18.63 -22.64
C VAL A 569 6.61 -18.50 -23.57
N ASN A 570 7.82 -18.32 -23.03
CA ASN A 570 9.01 -17.97 -23.82
C ASN A 570 9.82 -19.18 -24.29
N LYS A 571 10.05 -20.18 -23.41
CA LYS A 571 10.91 -21.32 -23.71
C LYS A 571 10.12 -22.47 -24.33
N SER A 572 9.08 -22.95 -23.64
CA SER A 572 8.31 -24.12 -24.09
C SER A 572 7.25 -23.78 -25.13
N LYS A 573 6.76 -22.53 -25.13
CA LYS A 573 5.65 -22.02 -25.97
C LYS A 573 4.36 -22.84 -25.87
N ARG A 574 4.16 -23.54 -24.75
CA ARG A 574 2.96 -24.35 -24.51
C ARG A 574 1.78 -23.52 -24.01
N LEU A 575 2.06 -22.34 -23.46
CA LEU A 575 1.07 -21.43 -22.91
C LEU A 575 1.01 -20.19 -23.81
N THR A 576 -0.15 -19.95 -24.43
CA THR A 576 -0.37 -18.86 -25.39
C THR A 576 -1.57 -18.02 -24.96
N GLY A 577 -1.59 -16.74 -25.33
CA GLY A 577 -2.69 -15.84 -24.99
C GLY A 577 -2.49 -14.97 -23.74
N ILE A 578 -1.33 -15.02 -23.08
CA ILE A 578 -0.94 -14.07 -22.03
C ILE A 578 -0.28 -12.85 -22.66
N ALA A 579 -0.72 -11.65 -22.26
CA ALA A 579 -0.14 -10.38 -22.66
C ALA A 579 0.94 -9.92 -21.67
N ASP A 580 0.65 -10.00 -20.37
CA ASP A 580 1.54 -9.58 -19.30
C ASP A 580 1.15 -10.26 -17.97
N VAL A 581 2.05 -10.26 -16.99
CA VAL A 581 1.78 -10.74 -15.62
C VAL A 581 2.32 -9.71 -14.64
N LYS A 582 1.46 -9.20 -13.75
CA LYS A 582 1.80 -8.18 -12.76
C LYS A 582 1.47 -8.67 -11.36
N ASP A 583 2.45 -8.57 -10.47
CA ASP A 583 2.20 -8.72 -9.05
C ASP A 583 1.76 -7.37 -8.47
N LEU A 584 0.49 -7.30 -8.06
CA LEU A 584 -0.11 -6.16 -7.36
C LEU A 584 -0.44 -6.52 -5.92
N THR A 585 0.25 -7.53 -5.37
CA THR A 585 0.11 -7.91 -3.97
C THR A 585 0.57 -6.76 -3.08
N ASP A 586 -0.31 -6.31 -2.20
CA ASP A 586 -0.04 -5.28 -1.21
C ASP A 586 -0.68 -5.65 0.13
N ARG A 587 -0.45 -4.83 1.16
CA ARG A 587 -0.96 -5.09 2.51
C ARG A 587 -2.47 -4.80 2.66
N GLU A 588 -3.04 -3.96 1.81
CA GLU A 588 -4.46 -3.53 1.89
C GLU A 588 -5.41 -4.49 1.16
N ASN A 589 -4.98 -4.99 0.00
CA ASN A 589 -5.73 -5.82 -0.93
C ASN A 589 -5.34 -7.31 -0.87
N GLY A 590 -4.28 -7.66 -0.14
CA GLY A 590 -3.79 -9.03 -0.01
C GLY A 590 -3.12 -9.55 -1.29
N THR A 591 -3.09 -10.87 -1.48
CA THR A 591 -2.50 -11.50 -2.67
C THR A 591 -3.30 -11.12 -3.91
N ARG A 592 -2.64 -10.46 -4.88
CA ARG A 592 -3.28 -10.02 -6.13
C ARG A 592 -2.33 -10.13 -7.31
N LEU A 593 -2.25 -11.32 -7.88
CA LEU A 593 -1.47 -11.57 -9.10
C LEU A 593 -2.38 -11.45 -10.32
N VAL A 594 -2.16 -10.44 -11.15
CA VAL A 594 -2.97 -10.14 -12.33
C VAL A 594 -2.30 -10.68 -13.59
N ILE A 595 -2.94 -11.64 -14.25
CA ILE A 595 -2.51 -12.20 -15.53
C ILE A 595 -3.38 -11.57 -16.63
N GLU A 596 -2.77 -10.67 -17.42
CA GLU A 596 -3.45 -10.00 -18.53
C GLU A 596 -3.60 -10.95 -19.72
N CYS A 597 -4.81 -11.11 -20.23
CA CYS A 597 -5.08 -11.88 -21.43
C CYS A 597 -4.89 -11.01 -22.68
N LYS A 598 -4.41 -11.60 -23.79
CA LYS A 598 -4.44 -10.95 -25.11
C LYS A 598 -5.88 -10.73 -25.55
N VAL A 599 -6.10 -9.71 -26.36
CA VAL A 599 -7.42 -9.37 -26.91
C VAL A 599 -7.95 -10.56 -27.72
N GLY A 600 -9.18 -11.01 -27.42
CA GLY A 600 -9.81 -12.14 -28.09
C GLY A 600 -9.51 -13.54 -27.53
N VAL A 601 -8.78 -13.62 -26.40
CA VAL A 601 -8.52 -14.88 -25.69
C VAL A 601 -9.60 -15.14 -24.64
N ASN A 602 -10.10 -16.38 -24.58
CA ASN A 602 -11.04 -16.81 -23.52
C ASN A 602 -10.29 -17.06 -22.19
N PRO A 603 -10.55 -16.29 -21.12
CA PRO A 603 -9.83 -16.45 -19.84
C PRO A 603 -10.09 -17.79 -19.16
N GLN A 604 -11.28 -18.40 -19.34
CA GLN A 604 -11.57 -19.71 -18.72
C GLN A 604 -10.75 -20.83 -19.35
N ALA A 605 -10.57 -20.78 -20.68
CA ALA A 605 -9.72 -21.74 -21.38
C ALA A 605 -8.24 -21.56 -20.99
N LEU A 606 -7.77 -20.30 -20.92
CA LEU A 606 -6.42 -19.97 -20.48
C LEU A 606 -6.16 -20.38 -19.02
N LEU A 607 -7.14 -20.18 -18.14
CA LEU A 607 -7.07 -20.59 -16.73
C LEU A 607 -6.90 -22.10 -16.58
N ALA A 608 -7.59 -22.91 -17.38
CA ALA A 608 -7.44 -24.36 -17.36
C ALA A 608 -6.00 -24.79 -17.73
N ASP A 609 -5.40 -24.14 -18.72
CA ASP A 609 -3.99 -24.38 -19.07
C ASP A 609 -3.03 -23.88 -17.98
N LEU A 610 -3.33 -22.74 -17.36
CA LEU A 610 -2.57 -22.22 -16.22
C LEU A 610 -2.55 -23.22 -15.06
N TYR A 611 -3.69 -23.78 -14.65
CA TYR A 611 -3.72 -24.81 -13.59
C TYR A 611 -2.91 -26.06 -13.96
N ARG A 612 -2.92 -26.49 -15.22
CA ARG A 612 -2.21 -27.70 -15.65
C ARG A 612 -0.70 -27.51 -15.77
N LEU A 613 -0.25 -26.31 -16.14
CA LEU A 613 1.14 -26.05 -16.54
C LEU A 613 1.94 -25.25 -15.50
N THR A 614 1.28 -24.64 -14.52
CA THR A 614 1.92 -23.75 -13.54
C THR A 614 1.67 -24.22 -12.11
N PRO A 615 2.39 -23.69 -11.11
CA PRO A 615 2.20 -24.02 -9.70
C PRO A 615 0.89 -23.46 -9.11
N LEU A 616 0.01 -22.86 -9.91
CA LEU A 616 -1.34 -22.47 -9.48
C LEU A 616 -2.20 -23.68 -9.09
N GLU A 617 -1.84 -24.88 -9.56
CA GLU A 617 -2.31 -26.14 -8.99
C GLU A 617 -1.10 -27.02 -8.67
N GLN A 618 -0.98 -27.45 -7.41
CA GLN A 618 0.15 -28.26 -6.97
C GLN A 618 -0.30 -29.42 -6.07
N SER A 619 0.40 -30.55 -6.18
CA SER A 619 0.20 -31.70 -5.29
C SER A 619 1.08 -31.58 -4.04
N PHE A 620 0.51 -31.88 -2.88
CA PHE A 620 1.21 -31.97 -1.61
C PHE A 620 1.19 -33.42 -1.11
N GLY A 621 2.38 -34.00 -0.93
CA GLY A 621 2.53 -35.36 -0.41
C GLY A 621 2.52 -35.37 1.11
N ILE A 622 1.44 -35.86 1.71
CA ILE A 622 1.29 -36.03 3.16
C ILE A 622 2.06 -37.28 3.59
N ASN A 623 2.93 -37.12 4.59
CA ASN A 623 3.63 -38.21 5.25
C ASN A 623 3.83 -37.90 6.73
N ASN A 624 2.91 -38.40 7.56
CA ASN A 624 2.86 -38.17 9.00
C ASN A 624 3.81 -39.12 9.75
N LEU A 625 5.11 -38.94 9.55
CA LEU A 625 6.15 -39.69 10.26
C LEU A 625 6.57 -38.90 11.51
N VAL A 626 6.36 -39.47 12.69
CA VAL A 626 6.59 -38.82 13.99
C VAL A 626 7.34 -39.74 14.94
N LEU A 627 7.98 -39.18 15.97
CA LEU A 627 8.63 -39.96 17.03
C LEU A 627 7.63 -40.23 18.16
N VAL A 628 7.37 -41.50 18.44
CA VAL A 628 6.63 -41.95 19.62
C VAL A 628 7.58 -42.74 20.49
N ASP A 629 7.82 -42.28 21.72
CA ASP A 629 8.78 -42.89 22.65
C ASP A 629 10.18 -43.05 22.03
N GLY A 630 10.61 -42.05 21.23
CA GLY A 630 11.91 -42.05 20.53
C GLY A 630 11.97 -42.90 19.26
N GLN A 631 10.89 -43.58 18.88
CA GLN A 631 10.85 -44.43 17.67
C GLN A 631 10.02 -43.79 16.54
N PRO A 632 10.52 -43.80 15.30
CA PRO A 632 9.77 -43.26 14.16
C PRO A 632 8.59 -44.16 13.80
N ARG A 633 7.39 -43.58 13.75
CA ARG A 633 6.14 -44.27 13.38
C ARG A 633 5.31 -43.39 12.44
N THR A 634 4.71 -44.02 11.43
CA THR A 634 3.73 -43.37 10.56
C THR A 634 2.34 -43.53 11.16
N LEU A 635 1.68 -42.41 11.45
CA LEU A 635 0.40 -42.40 12.17
C LEU A 635 -0.71 -41.70 11.38
N GLY A 636 -1.92 -42.28 11.43
CA GLY A 636 -3.16 -41.64 11.00
C GLY A 636 -3.69 -40.63 12.04
N LEU A 637 -4.76 -39.91 11.69
CA LEU A 637 -5.34 -38.84 12.50
C LEU A 637 -5.74 -39.32 13.91
N LYS A 638 -6.43 -40.46 14.00
CA LYS A 638 -6.87 -41.02 15.28
C LYS A 638 -5.69 -41.29 16.21
N ALA A 639 -4.67 -41.99 15.71
CA ALA A 639 -3.49 -42.34 16.50
C ALA A 639 -2.70 -41.10 16.95
N LEU A 640 -2.62 -40.05 16.12
CA LEU A 640 -2.00 -38.77 16.50
C LEU A 640 -2.75 -38.10 17.66
N LEU A 641 -4.09 -38.08 17.62
CA LEU A 641 -4.92 -37.55 18.70
C LEU A 641 -4.78 -38.37 19.99
N GLU A 642 -4.72 -39.70 19.90
CA GLU A 642 -4.52 -40.58 21.06
C GLU A 642 -3.19 -40.33 21.75
N VAL A 643 -2.10 -40.18 20.98
CA VAL A 643 -0.77 -39.84 21.51
C VAL A 643 -0.80 -38.48 22.22
N PHE A 644 -1.41 -37.46 21.60
CA PHE A 644 -1.56 -36.16 22.22
C PHE A 644 -2.37 -36.20 23.52
N LEU A 645 -3.53 -36.89 23.52
CA LEU A 645 -4.37 -37.00 24.71
C LEU A 645 -3.66 -37.73 25.84
N LYS A 646 -2.92 -38.80 25.54
CA LYS A 646 -2.11 -39.53 26.53
C LYS A 646 -1.08 -38.59 27.18
N HIS A 647 -0.34 -37.83 26.38
CA HIS A 647 0.61 -36.81 26.89
C HIS A 647 -0.11 -35.78 27.75
N ARG A 648 -1.26 -35.26 27.30
CA ARG A 648 -2.00 -34.24 28.03
C ARG A 648 -2.53 -34.76 29.37
N TYR A 649 -3.00 -36.01 29.45
CA TYR A 649 -3.41 -36.62 30.73
C TYR A 649 -2.24 -36.73 31.70
N GLU A 650 -1.05 -37.09 31.23
CA GLU A 650 0.16 -37.16 32.05
C GLU A 650 0.57 -35.79 32.58
N VAL A 651 0.63 -34.79 31.70
CA VAL A 651 0.94 -33.38 32.06
C VAL A 651 -0.03 -32.87 33.11
N VAL A 652 -1.34 -33.04 32.90
CA VAL A 652 -2.37 -32.57 33.84
C VAL A 652 -2.30 -33.33 35.16
N THR A 653 -1.96 -34.62 35.15
CA THR A 653 -1.76 -35.41 36.37
C THR A 653 -0.55 -34.90 37.16
N ARG A 654 0.60 -34.66 36.51
CA ARG A 654 1.81 -34.10 37.15
C ARG A 654 1.54 -32.71 37.71
N ARG A 655 0.92 -31.84 36.92
CA ARG A 655 0.50 -30.48 37.31
C ARG A 655 -0.41 -30.51 38.54
N THR A 656 -1.42 -31.38 38.54
CA THR A 656 -2.37 -31.52 39.65
C THR A 656 -1.68 -32.03 40.91
N ARG A 657 -0.76 -32.99 40.78
CA ARG A 657 0.05 -33.50 41.89
C ARG A 657 0.98 -32.42 42.45
N TYR A 658 1.64 -31.64 41.59
CA TYR A 658 2.48 -30.51 41.99
C TYR A 658 1.68 -29.48 42.79
N ARG A 659 0.53 -29.05 42.24
CA ARG A 659 -0.37 -28.10 42.92
C ARG A 659 -0.86 -28.65 44.25
N ARG A 660 -1.30 -29.92 44.31
CA ARG A 660 -1.74 -30.57 45.55
C ARG A 660 -0.64 -30.55 46.61
N ARG A 661 0.58 -30.98 46.24
CA ARG A 661 1.75 -30.94 47.13
C ARG A 661 2.01 -29.54 47.66
N LYS A 662 1.95 -28.50 46.81
CA LYS A 662 2.11 -27.11 47.25
C LYS A 662 1.02 -26.63 48.20
N ARG A 663 -0.24 -27.06 47.99
CA ARG A 663 -1.34 -26.77 48.92
C ARG A 663 -1.19 -27.52 50.24
N GLU A 664 -0.75 -28.78 50.22
CA GLU A 664 -0.45 -29.59 51.42
C GLU A 664 0.69 -28.97 52.24
N GLU A 665 1.80 -28.58 51.59
CA GLU A 665 2.92 -27.87 52.21
C GLU A 665 2.44 -26.57 52.89
N ARG A 666 1.59 -25.79 52.20
CA ARG A 666 1.03 -24.54 52.75
C ARG A 666 0.07 -24.80 53.91
N LEU A 667 -0.83 -25.77 53.78
CA LEU A 667 -1.79 -26.15 54.82
C LEU A 667 -1.04 -26.59 56.08
N HIS A 668 0.02 -27.38 55.92
CA HIS A 668 0.87 -27.80 57.03
C HIS A 668 1.47 -26.60 57.78
N LEU A 669 1.93 -25.55 57.09
CA LEU A 669 2.41 -24.33 57.74
C LEU A 669 1.28 -23.57 58.46
N VAL A 670 0.11 -23.44 57.84
CA VAL A 670 -1.06 -22.76 58.42
C VAL A 670 -1.56 -23.48 59.67
N ASP A 671 -1.61 -24.82 59.65
CA ASP A 671 -1.96 -25.65 60.81
C ASP A 671 -0.99 -25.39 61.98
N GLY A 672 0.31 -25.31 61.70
CA GLY A 672 1.33 -25.00 62.69
C GLY A 672 1.15 -23.60 63.29
N LEU A 673 0.87 -22.59 62.46
CA LEU A 673 0.59 -21.23 62.92
C LEU A 673 -0.67 -21.14 63.78
N LEU A 674 -1.75 -21.83 63.40
CA LEU A 674 -2.99 -21.84 64.19
C LEU A 674 -2.78 -22.50 65.56
N VAL A 675 -2.03 -23.61 65.62
CA VAL A 675 -1.64 -24.24 66.90
C VAL A 675 -0.81 -23.29 67.78
N ALA A 676 0.12 -22.55 67.16
CA ALA A 676 0.94 -21.55 67.85
C ALA A 676 0.11 -20.36 68.35
N LEU A 677 -0.80 -19.83 67.53
CA LEU A 677 -1.70 -18.72 67.88
C LEU A 677 -2.67 -19.09 69.02
N LEU A 678 -3.20 -20.31 69.02
CA LEU A 678 -4.06 -20.82 70.10
C LEU A 678 -3.34 -20.89 71.46
N ASN A 679 -2.00 -21.00 71.45
CA ASN A 679 -1.16 -21.11 72.64
C ASN A 679 -0.09 -20.02 72.72
N ILE A 680 -0.39 -18.81 72.22
CA ILE A 680 0.62 -17.78 71.96
C ILE A 680 1.45 -17.40 73.19
N ASP A 681 0.83 -17.30 74.37
CA ASP A 681 1.53 -16.96 75.61
C ASP A 681 2.57 -18.02 76.00
N LYS A 682 2.28 -19.29 75.74
CA LYS A 682 3.19 -20.42 76.02
C LYS A 682 4.32 -20.47 74.99
N VAL A 683 4.02 -20.17 73.73
CA VAL A 683 5.00 -20.10 72.64
C VAL A 683 5.99 -18.95 72.88
N ILE A 684 5.50 -17.74 73.18
CA ILE A 684 6.36 -16.57 73.48
C ILE A 684 7.23 -16.85 74.70
N ARG A 685 6.66 -17.44 75.76
CA ARG A 685 7.42 -17.79 76.96
C ARG A 685 8.55 -18.78 76.64
N LEU A 686 8.24 -19.83 75.89
CA LEU A 686 9.24 -20.82 75.46
C LEU A 686 10.36 -20.16 74.63
N ILE A 687 10.02 -19.29 73.68
CA ILE A 687 11.00 -18.59 72.85
C ILE A 687 11.88 -17.66 73.72
N ARG A 688 11.30 -16.92 74.66
CA ARG A 688 12.03 -16.02 75.57
C ARG A 688 12.91 -16.73 76.59
N GLU A 689 12.54 -17.94 77.01
CA GLU A 689 13.30 -18.77 77.95
C GLU A 689 14.41 -19.58 77.27
N SER A 690 14.39 -19.69 75.93
CA SER A 690 15.38 -20.45 75.17
C SER A 690 16.66 -19.64 74.95
N GLU A 691 17.82 -20.28 75.08
CA GLU A 691 19.13 -19.61 74.95
C GLU A 691 19.47 -19.21 73.51
N ASN A 692 18.91 -19.91 72.51
CA ASN A 692 19.13 -19.63 71.10
C ASN A 692 17.98 -20.16 70.22
N ALA A 693 18.00 -19.82 68.93
CA ALA A 693 16.96 -20.20 67.97
C ALA A 693 16.82 -21.72 67.79
N ALA A 694 17.91 -22.48 67.89
CA ALA A 694 17.87 -23.95 67.81
C ALA A 694 17.14 -24.56 69.02
N ALA A 695 17.45 -24.09 70.24
CA ALA A 695 16.76 -24.51 71.46
C ALA A 695 15.27 -24.15 71.44
N ALA A 696 14.92 -22.96 70.91
CA ALA A 696 13.53 -22.54 70.75
C ALA A 696 12.78 -23.44 69.74
N LYS A 697 13.42 -23.78 68.61
CA LYS A 697 12.90 -24.69 67.59
C LYS A 697 12.63 -26.09 68.15
N ASP A 698 13.60 -26.68 68.85
CA ASP A 698 13.46 -28.01 69.48
C ASP A 698 12.37 -28.02 70.56
N GLY A 699 12.27 -26.92 71.32
CA GLY A 699 11.21 -26.71 72.31
C GLY A 699 9.82 -26.62 71.68
N LEU A 700 9.68 -25.93 70.54
CA LEU A 700 8.43 -25.84 69.79
C LEU A 700 8.02 -27.20 69.24
N MET A 701 8.97 -27.95 68.67
CA MET A 701 8.72 -29.30 68.17
C MET A 701 8.27 -30.26 69.28
N THR A 702 8.96 -30.25 70.43
CA THR A 702 8.69 -31.19 71.52
C THR A 702 7.39 -30.88 72.26
N LYS A 703 7.14 -29.60 72.62
CA LYS A 703 5.98 -29.24 73.45
C LYS A 703 4.68 -29.11 72.66
N PHE A 704 4.75 -28.66 71.42
CA PHE A 704 3.55 -28.43 70.58
C PHE A 704 3.39 -29.47 69.47
N LYS A 705 4.27 -30.49 69.41
CA LYS A 705 4.28 -31.55 68.39
C LYS A 705 4.33 -30.99 66.97
N LEU A 706 5.04 -29.89 66.79
CA LEU A 706 5.23 -29.24 65.50
C LEU A 706 6.37 -29.91 64.74
N SER A 707 6.26 -29.94 63.41
CA SER A 707 7.36 -30.35 62.54
C SER A 707 8.48 -29.31 62.54
N GLU A 708 9.64 -29.74 62.06
CA GLU A 708 10.81 -28.88 61.90
C GLU A 708 10.52 -27.62 61.06
N ILE A 709 9.85 -27.80 59.92
CA ILE A 709 9.52 -26.72 58.98
C ILE A 709 8.53 -25.74 59.61
N GLN A 710 7.50 -26.24 60.31
CA GLN A 710 6.54 -25.39 61.03
C GLN A 710 7.23 -24.57 62.14
N ALA A 711 8.10 -25.21 62.94
CA ALA A 711 8.80 -24.53 64.03
C ALA A 711 9.70 -23.41 63.52
N THR A 712 10.46 -23.64 62.45
CA THR A 712 11.25 -22.58 61.78
C THR A 712 10.35 -21.46 61.25
N TYR A 713 9.27 -21.80 60.54
CA TYR A 713 8.34 -20.80 60.00
C TYR A 713 7.69 -19.93 61.08
N ILE A 714 7.36 -20.50 62.24
CA ILE A 714 6.81 -19.77 63.40
C ILE A 714 7.84 -18.79 63.96
N LEU A 715 9.11 -19.18 64.08
CA LEU A 715 10.19 -18.30 64.56
C LEU A 715 10.43 -17.12 63.62
N ASP A 716 10.28 -17.33 62.32
CA ASP A 716 10.44 -16.30 61.28
C ASP A 716 9.18 -15.41 61.11
N THR A 717 8.08 -15.71 61.82
CA THR A 717 6.83 -14.98 61.69
C THR A 717 6.85 -13.66 62.46
N PRO A 718 6.57 -12.51 61.82
CA PRO A 718 6.53 -11.22 62.51
C PRO A 718 5.39 -11.11 63.55
N LEU A 719 5.65 -10.45 64.67
CA LEU A 719 4.68 -10.24 65.76
C LEU A 719 3.37 -9.57 65.31
N ARG A 720 3.38 -8.80 64.22
CA ARG A 720 2.17 -8.17 63.65
C ARG A 720 1.11 -9.18 63.18
N ARG A 721 1.48 -10.44 62.89
CA ARG A 721 0.58 -11.51 62.42
C ARG A 721 -0.19 -12.21 63.55
N LEU A 722 -0.14 -11.66 64.76
CA LEU A 722 -0.73 -12.23 65.97
C LEU A 722 -2.06 -11.58 66.35
N THR A 723 -2.68 -10.82 65.46
CA THR A 723 -3.96 -10.16 65.74
C THR A 723 -5.14 -11.13 65.63
N LYS A 724 -6.27 -10.79 66.26
CA LYS A 724 -7.52 -11.55 66.12
C LYS A 724 -7.99 -11.62 64.66
N TYR A 725 -7.67 -10.60 63.86
CA TYR A 725 -8.02 -10.53 62.45
C TYR A 725 -7.18 -11.52 61.62
N ASP A 726 -5.86 -11.58 61.82
CA ASP A 726 -4.98 -12.55 61.14
C ASP A 726 -5.38 -14.00 61.41
N ARG A 727 -5.87 -14.30 62.62
CA ARG A 727 -6.37 -15.63 62.96
C ARG A 727 -7.56 -16.03 62.10
N LEU A 728 -8.55 -15.14 61.91
CA LEU A 728 -9.71 -15.40 61.06
C LEU A 728 -9.28 -15.57 59.60
N GLU A 729 -8.29 -14.80 59.13
CA GLU A 729 -7.73 -14.97 57.79
C GLU A 729 -7.05 -16.35 57.62
N LEU A 730 -6.30 -16.82 58.62
CA LEU A 730 -5.67 -18.14 58.60
C LEU A 730 -6.67 -19.29 58.70
N GLU A 731 -7.74 -19.15 59.48
CA GLU A 731 -8.84 -20.14 59.56
C GLU A 731 -9.55 -20.23 58.18
N ASN A 732 -9.85 -19.10 57.55
CA ASN A 732 -10.40 -19.07 56.19
C ASN A 732 -9.42 -19.64 55.15
N GLU A 733 -8.13 -19.34 55.27
CA GLU A 733 -7.08 -19.90 54.39
C GLU A 733 -7.00 -21.43 54.56
N GLN A 734 -7.07 -21.94 55.79
CA GLN A 734 -7.08 -23.38 56.10
C GLN A 734 -8.27 -24.09 55.44
N ASP A 735 -9.48 -23.55 55.59
CA ASP A 735 -10.69 -24.14 55.00
C ASP A 735 -10.64 -24.14 53.47
N LYS A 736 -10.15 -23.03 52.89
CA LYS A 736 -9.92 -22.94 51.44
C LYS A 736 -8.90 -23.97 50.96
N LEU A 737 -7.76 -24.09 51.63
CA LEU A 737 -6.71 -25.05 51.27
C LEU A 737 -7.21 -26.50 51.38
N ARG A 738 -7.99 -26.84 52.41
CA ARG A 738 -8.61 -28.16 52.54
C ARG A 738 -9.57 -28.45 51.39
N ALA A 739 -10.41 -27.48 51.02
CA ALA A 739 -11.32 -27.62 49.89
C ALA A 739 -10.55 -27.81 48.57
N GLU A 740 -9.52 -27.00 48.31
CA GLU A 740 -8.65 -27.12 47.12
C GLU A 740 -7.93 -28.48 47.08
N ILE A 741 -7.41 -28.97 48.21
CA ILE A 741 -6.75 -30.29 48.29
C ILE A 741 -7.76 -31.40 48.00
N ALA A 742 -8.97 -31.33 48.54
CA ALA A 742 -10.02 -32.32 48.27
C ALA A 742 -10.41 -32.37 46.79
N GLU A 743 -10.54 -31.20 46.15
CA GLU A 743 -10.80 -31.10 44.71
C GLU A 743 -9.65 -31.69 43.88
N LEU A 744 -8.41 -31.29 44.17
CA LEU A 744 -7.22 -31.80 43.48
C LEU A 744 -7.03 -33.31 43.68
N THR A 745 -7.38 -33.83 44.86
CA THR A 745 -7.34 -35.26 45.15
C THR A 745 -8.39 -36.02 44.35
N THR A 746 -9.62 -35.48 44.26
CA THR A 746 -10.69 -36.05 43.41
C THR A 746 -10.26 -36.15 41.95
N ILE A 747 -9.56 -35.12 41.42
CA ILE A 747 -9.03 -35.13 40.05
C ILE A 747 -7.98 -36.25 39.85
N LEU A 748 -7.16 -36.54 40.87
CA LEU A 748 -6.11 -37.55 40.79
C LEU A 748 -6.61 -38.99 40.99
N GLU A 749 -7.71 -39.16 41.73
CA GLU A 749 -8.29 -40.48 42.05
C GLU A 749 -9.33 -40.94 41.02
N ASP A 750 -10.03 -40.01 40.35
CA ASP A 750 -11.06 -40.31 39.36
C ASP A 750 -10.62 -39.90 37.94
N GLU A 751 -10.32 -40.92 37.12
CA GLU A 751 -9.93 -40.73 35.72
C GLU A 751 -11.02 -40.03 34.89
N THR A 752 -12.30 -40.20 35.22
CA THR A 752 -13.40 -39.53 34.52
C THR A 752 -13.41 -38.03 34.78
N VAL A 753 -13.08 -37.62 36.01
CA VAL A 753 -12.93 -36.21 36.40
C VAL A 753 -11.72 -35.60 35.72
N LEU A 754 -10.58 -36.30 35.68
CA LEU A 754 -9.39 -35.89 34.94
C LEU A 754 -9.71 -35.66 33.45
N LYS A 755 -10.35 -36.64 32.79
CA LYS A 755 -10.74 -36.55 31.37
C LYS A 755 -11.68 -35.37 31.11
N LYS A 756 -12.66 -35.14 32.01
CA LYS A 756 -13.58 -34.01 31.93
C LYS A 756 -12.85 -32.67 32.09
N LEU A 757 -11.87 -32.58 33.00
CA LEU A 757 -11.04 -31.39 33.17
C LEU A 757 -10.27 -31.08 31.88
N VAL A 758 -9.57 -32.07 31.31
CA VAL A 758 -8.84 -31.89 30.04
C VAL A 758 -9.77 -31.45 28.91
N SER A 759 -10.95 -32.07 28.79
CA SER A 759 -11.95 -31.66 27.81
C SER A 759 -12.44 -30.22 28.00
N THR A 760 -12.54 -29.76 29.25
CA THR A 760 -12.95 -28.39 29.60
C THR A 760 -11.86 -27.38 29.28
N GLU A 761 -10.60 -27.69 29.56
CA GLU A 761 -9.45 -26.84 29.19
C GLU A 761 -9.33 -26.69 27.67
N LEU A 762 -9.43 -27.79 26.93
CA LEU A 762 -9.44 -27.76 25.46
C LEU A 762 -10.60 -26.92 24.92
N ALA A 763 -11.80 -27.06 25.50
CA ALA A 763 -12.96 -26.25 25.12
C ALA A 763 -12.73 -24.76 25.34
N LYS A 764 -12.04 -24.40 26.44
CA LYS A 764 -11.68 -23.02 26.74
C LYS A 764 -10.70 -22.47 25.69
N ILE A 765 -9.69 -23.24 25.30
CA ILE A 765 -8.72 -22.82 24.26
C ILE A 765 -9.43 -22.56 22.92
N ALA A 766 -10.31 -23.46 22.48
CA ALA A 766 -11.07 -23.26 21.24
C ALA A 766 -11.98 -22.02 21.29
N LYS A 767 -12.42 -21.61 22.49
CA LYS A 767 -13.22 -20.39 22.69
C LYS A 767 -12.36 -19.13 22.73
N ASP A 768 -11.20 -19.19 23.38
CA ASP A 768 -10.29 -18.07 23.53
C ASP A 768 -9.58 -17.74 22.19
N PHE A 769 -9.40 -18.73 21.31
CA PHE A 769 -8.76 -18.61 20.00
C PHE A 769 -9.67 -19.10 18.86
N PRO A 770 -10.76 -18.36 18.53
CA PRO A 770 -11.66 -18.76 17.46
C PRO A 770 -11.00 -18.55 16.09
N THR A 771 -11.03 -19.58 15.23
CA THR A 771 -10.47 -19.53 13.89
C THR A 771 -11.48 -20.05 12.86
N GLU A 772 -11.93 -19.18 11.95
CA GLU A 772 -12.73 -19.61 10.81
C GLU A 772 -11.87 -20.38 9.78
N ARG A 773 -12.48 -21.36 9.12
CA ARG A 773 -11.81 -22.12 8.05
C ARG A 773 -11.52 -21.20 6.86
N ARG A 774 -10.29 -21.27 6.34
CA ARG A 774 -9.88 -20.48 5.17
C ARG A 774 -9.93 -21.29 3.88
N THR A 775 -9.56 -22.56 3.93
CA THR A 775 -9.52 -23.42 2.74
C THR A 775 -10.91 -23.93 2.35
N ARG A 776 -11.25 -23.85 1.05
CA ARG A 776 -12.48 -24.47 0.52
C ARG A 776 -12.23 -25.93 0.17
N LEU A 777 -13.11 -26.81 0.63
CA LEU A 777 -13.06 -28.23 0.33
C LEU A 777 -14.01 -28.56 -0.83
N ILE A 778 -13.48 -29.10 -1.92
CA ILE A 778 -14.27 -29.51 -3.08
C ILE A 778 -14.40 -31.03 -3.10
N ASP A 779 -15.63 -31.51 -3.02
CA ASP A 779 -15.98 -32.92 -3.00
C ASP A 779 -15.91 -33.56 -4.40
N GLY A 780 -15.58 -34.85 -4.46
CA GLY A 780 -15.50 -35.65 -5.69
C GLY A 780 -14.17 -36.38 -5.91
N ASP A 781 -14.18 -37.44 -6.74
CA ASP A 781 -12.97 -38.17 -7.15
C ASP A 781 -12.05 -37.22 -7.92
N LEU A 782 -10.77 -37.18 -7.55
CA LEU A 782 -9.74 -36.37 -8.20
C LEU A 782 -9.74 -36.56 -9.72
N LYS A 783 -10.06 -37.76 -10.23
CA LYS A 783 -10.15 -38.04 -11.67
C LYS A 783 -11.33 -37.34 -12.34
N GLU A 784 -12.48 -37.27 -11.68
CA GLU A 784 -13.70 -36.63 -12.21
C GLU A 784 -13.57 -35.10 -12.17
N VAL A 785 -13.01 -34.56 -11.09
CA VAL A 785 -12.74 -33.12 -10.94
C VAL A 785 -11.71 -32.64 -11.98
N LEU A 786 -10.69 -33.45 -12.27
CA LEU A 786 -9.72 -33.18 -13.34
C LEU A 786 -10.33 -33.30 -14.75
N ALA A 787 -11.30 -34.19 -14.95
CA ALA A 787 -12.02 -34.32 -16.22
C ALA A 787 -12.93 -33.11 -16.49
N ALA A 788 -13.58 -32.57 -15.45
CA ALA A 788 -14.36 -31.34 -15.50
C ALA A 788 -13.50 -30.07 -15.66
N SER A 789 -12.20 -30.14 -15.34
CA SER A 789 -11.23 -29.05 -15.50
C SER A 789 -10.61 -28.98 -16.91
N LYS A 790 -11.10 -29.76 -17.89
CA LYS A 790 -10.69 -29.65 -19.30
C LYS A 790 -11.32 -28.40 -19.96
N PRO A 791 -10.62 -27.75 -20.91
CA PRO A 791 -11.08 -26.49 -21.48
C PRO A 791 -12.44 -26.62 -22.17
N SER A 792 -13.38 -25.75 -21.80
CA SER A 792 -14.72 -25.64 -22.37
C SER A 792 -14.77 -24.69 -23.57
N GLY A 793 -13.89 -24.88 -24.56
CA GLY A 793 -13.91 -24.12 -25.81
C GLY A 793 -12.53 -23.79 -26.41
N PRO A 794 -12.49 -23.23 -27.63
CA PRO A 794 -11.26 -22.78 -28.28
C PRO A 794 -10.64 -21.58 -27.55
N LEU A 795 -9.30 -21.45 -27.64
CA LEU A 795 -8.54 -20.38 -26.99
C LEU A 795 -8.85 -18.98 -27.57
N GLU A 796 -9.17 -18.91 -28.86
CA GLU A 796 -9.54 -17.68 -29.56
C GLU A 796 -11.05 -17.59 -29.85
N VAL A 797 -11.61 -16.39 -29.74
CA VAL A 797 -13.00 -16.08 -30.14
C VAL A 797 -13.15 -16.06 -31.67
N ALA A 798 -14.18 -16.71 -32.22
CA ALA A 798 -14.47 -16.77 -33.66
C ALA A 798 -14.87 -15.41 -34.25
N ASP A 799 -14.70 -15.24 -35.58
CA ASP A 799 -15.01 -14.01 -36.31
C ASP A 799 -16.41 -14.03 -36.96
N ASP A 800 -17.43 -14.13 -36.13
CA ASP A 800 -18.81 -14.23 -36.61
C ASP A 800 -19.38 -12.85 -37.00
N PRO A 801 -20.28 -12.75 -37.99
CA PRO A 801 -20.98 -11.50 -38.30
C PRO A 801 -21.74 -10.95 -37.07
N CYS A 802 -21.72 -9.64 -36.87
CA CYS A 802 -22.35 -9.00 -35.72
C CYS A 802 -22.86 -7.58 -36.03
N GLN A 803 -23.77 -7.06 -35.22
CA GLN A 803 -24.24 -5.67 -35.28
C GLN A 803 -23.70 -4.88 -34.09
N VAL A 804 -23.17 -3.68 -34.34
CA VAL A 804 -22.77 -2.72 -33.30
C VAL A 804 -23.82 -1.63 -33.19
N ILE A 805 -24.24 -1.37 -31.95
CA ILE A 805 -25.38 -0.50 -31.65
C ILE A 805 -24.89 0.63 -30.75
N LEU A 806 -25.27 1.87 -31.06
CA LEU A 806 -25.03 3.07 -30.27
C LEU A 806 -26.37 3.57 -29.71
N SER A 807 -26.52 3.65 -28.38
CA SER A 807 -27.70 4.25 -27.75
C SER A 807 -27.65 5.79 -27.78
N ALA A 808 -28.81 6.43 -27.71
CA ALA A 808 -28.95 7.88 -27.57
C ALA A 808 -28.32 8.42 -26.26
N THR A 809 -28.14 7.55 -25.25
CA THR A 809 -27.44 7.87 -23.99
C THR A 809 -25.91 7.72 -24.08
N GLY A 810 -25.37 7.20 -25.18
CA GLY A 810 -23.91 7.06 -25.39
C GLY A 810 -23.29 5.75 -24.92
N LEU A 811 -24.09 4.69 -24.74
CA LEU A 811 -23.60 3.31 -24.58
C LEU A 811 -23.42 2.63 -25.95
N VAL A 812 -22.41 1.76 -26.05
CA VAL A 812 -22.06 0.96 -27.23
C VAL A 812 -22.00 -0.51 -26.83
N ALA A 813 -22.60 -1.38 -27.65
CA ALA A 813 -22.54 -2.83 -27.47
C ALA A 813 -22.62 -3.55 -28.82
N ARG A 814 -22.35 -4.86 -28.82
CA ARG A 814 -22.52 -5.71 -30.01
C ARG A 814 -23.54 -6.83 -29.77
N THR A 815 -24.18 -7.29 -30.83
CA THR A 815 -25.08 -8.45 -30.85
C THR A 815 -24.68 -9.38 -31.99
N ALA A 816 -24.98 -10.68 -31.90
CA ALA A 816 -24.82 -11.59 -33.02
C ALA A 816 -25.62 -11.08 -34.24
N ALA A 817 -25.11 -11.27 -35.46
CA ALA A 817 -25.84 -10.86 -36.65
C ALA A 817 -27.05 -11.77 -36.82
N GLU A 818 -28.23 -11.20 -36.59
CA GLU A 818 -29.47 -11.79 -37.08
C GLU A 818 -29.72 -11.26 -38.49
N SER A 819 -30.17 -12.15 -39.37
CA SER A 819 -30.83 -11.79 -40.62
C SER A 819 -31.99 -10.86 -40.31
N GLU A 820 -32.12 -9.76 -41.07
CA GLU A 820 -33.31 -8.89 -41.05
C GLU A 820 -34.63 -9.64 -41.33
N GLU A 821 -34.57 -10.93 -41.65
CA GLU A 821 -35.71 -11.85 -41.78
C GLU A 821 -36.21 -12.37 -40.42
N ALA A 822 -36.86 -11.51 -39.64
CA ALA A 822 -37.81 -11.96 -38.61
C ALA A 822 -39.05 -11.08 -38.67
N SER A 823 -40.03 -11.54 -39.46
CA SER A 823 -41.34 -10.93 -39.67
C SER A 823 -42.01 -10.48 -38.37
N GLU A 824 -42.24 -9.18 -38.23
CA GLU A 824 -43.01 -8.58 -37.14
C GLU A 824 -44.49 -9.00 -37.20
N VAL A 825 -44.87 -10.02 -36.42
CA VAL A 825 -46.26 -10.18 -35.97
C VAL A 825 -46.35 -9.74 -34.52
N ARG A 826 -46.63 -8.44 -34.34
CA ARG A 826 -47.34 -7.82 -33.20
C ARG A 826 -47.08 -8.45 -31.82
N ARG A 827 -46.00 -8.06 -31.13
CA ARG A 827 -45.97 -7.98 -29.66
C ARG A 827 -45.10 -6.81 -29.20
N ARG A 828 -45.74 -5.73 -28.75
CA ARG A 828 -45.09 -4.67 -27.97
C ARG A 828 -44.63 -5.28 -26.65
N ASN A 829 -43.34 -5.59 -26.53
CA ASN A 829 -42.72 -5.75 -25.22
C ASN A 829 -42.48 -4.33 -24.67
N GLY A 830 -42.77 -4.09 -23.39
CA GLY A 830 -42.72 -2.75 -22.81
C GLY A 830 -41.37 -2.04 -23.01
N ARG A 831 -41.37 -0.70 -22.93
CA ARG A 831 -40.14 0.11 -22.95
C ARG A 831 -39.21 -0.30 -21.80
N VAL A 832 -37.92 -0.36 -22.06
CA VAL A 832 -36.89 -0.79 -21.10
C VAL A 832 -35.76 0.24 -21.03
N LYS A 833 -34.95 0.20 -19.97
CA LYS A 833 -33.87 1.16 -19.79
C LYS A 833 -32.85 1.07 -20.94
N HIS A 834 -32.38 2.21 -21.45
CA HIS A 834 -31.45 2.33 -22.59
C HIS A 834 -31.94 1.68 -23.90
N ASP A 835 -33.24 1.82 -24.20
CA ASP A 835 -33.86 1.31 -25.45
C ASP A 835 -33.94 2.33 -26.59
N ALA A 836 -33.59 3.59 -26.35
CA ALA A 836 -33.49 4.61 -27.38
C ALA A 836 -32.16 4.46 -28.15
N VAL A 837 -32.20 4.00 -29.40
CA VAL A 837 -31.03 3.75 -30.25
C VAL A 837 -30.75 4.96 -31.14
N SER A 838 -29.49 5.37 -31.22
CA SER A 838 -29.04 6.47 -32.08
C SER A 838 -28.64 5.97 -33.48
N ALA A 839 -27.90 4.85 -33.54
CA ALA A 839 -27.41 4.29 -34.80
C ALA A 839 -27.02 2.81 -34.65
N VAL A 840 -27.05 2.08 -35.78
CA VAL A 840 -26.69 0.66 -35.89
C VAL A 840 -25.77 0.48 -37.11
N VAL A 841 -24.75 -0.37 -36.98
CA VAL A 841 -23.81 -0.71 -38.06
C VAL A 841 -23.52 -2.20 -38.07
N HIS A 842 -23.52 -2.81 -39.26
CA HIS A 842 -23.15 -4.21 -39.46
C HIS A 842 -21.64 -4.38 -39.67
N THR A 843 -21.05 -5.39 -39.04
CA THR A 843 -19.61 -5.69 -39.08
C THR A 843 -19.36 -7.15 -38.65
N THR A 844 -18.13 -7.55 -38.33
CA THR A 844 -17.80 -8.87 -37.78
C THR A 844 -17.21 -8.77 -36.37
N ALA A 845 -17.19 -9.88 -35.63
CA ALA A 845 -16.71 -9.93 -34.25
C ALA A 845 -15.25 -9.45 -34.10
N ARG A 846 -14.39 -9.66 -35.10
CA ARG A 846 -13.01 -9.15 -35.17
C ARG A 846 -12.87 -7.89 -36.05
N GLY A 847 -13.96 -7.34 -36.55
CA GLY A 847 -14.00 -6.14 -37.38
C GLY A 847 -13.77 -4.84 -36.58
N GLN A 848 -13.84 -3.71 -37.30
CA GLN A 848 -13.73 -2.36 -36.73
C GLN A 848 -14.93 -1.48 -37.13
N VAL A 849 -15.21 -0.46 -36.33
CA VAL A 849 -16.20 0.60 -36.61
C VAL A 849 -15.60 1.99 -36.34
N LEU A 850 -16.16 3.03 -36.95
CA LEU A 850 -15.80 4.43 -36.66
C LEU A 850 -16.77 5.05 -35.66
N LEU A 851 -16.24 5.61 -34.57
CA LEU A 851 -17.00 6.48 -33.67
C LEU A 851 -16.70 7.94 -33.98
N VAL A 852 -17.73 8.73 -34.27
CA VAL A 852 -17.63 10.14 -34.69
C VAL A 852 -18.01 11.03 -33.52
N THR A 853 -17.23 12.08 -33.26
CA THR A 853 -17.43 12.98 -32.11
C THR A 853 -17.99 14.35 -32.49
N SER A 854 -18.52 15.07 -31.48
CA SER A 854 -19.00 16.45 -31.62
C SER A 854 -17.89 17.44 -31.99
N ARG A 855 -16.60 17.10 -31.80
CA ARG A 855 -15.47 17.92 -32.27
C ARG A 855 -15.07 17.64 -33.71
N GLY A 856 -15.80 16.79 -34.43
CA GLY A 856 -15.49 16.46 -35.82
C GLY A 856 -14.30 15.50 -35.97
N ARG A 857 -13.95 14.75 -34.92
CA ARG A 857 -12.96 13.67 -34.93
C ARG A 857 -13.65 12.33 -35.13
N ALA A 858 -12.95 11.38 -35.72
CA ALA A 858 -13.39 10.00 -35.83
C ALA A 858 -12.29 9.05 -35.36
N PHE A 859 -12.72 7.98 -34.69
CA PHE A 859 -11.85 6.97 -34.11
C PHE A 859 -12.19 5.58 -34.62
N LYS A 860 -11.19 4.85 -35.10
CA LYS A 860 -11.32 3.41 -35.38
C LYS A 860 -11.36 2.65 -34.07
N THR A 861 -12.40 1.85 -33.91
CA THR A 861 -12.66 1.10 -32.68
C THR A 861 -12.87 -0.36 -33.01
N ASP A 862 -12.11 -1.25 -32.37
CA ASP A 862 -12.27 -2.69 -32.50
C ASP A 862 -13.61 -3.13 -31.91
N VAL A 863 -14.25 -4.10 -32.56
CA VAL A 863 -15.56 -4.61 -32.17
C VAL A 863 -15.45 -5.71 -31.11
N LEU A 864 -14.36 -6.47 -31.12
CA LEU A 864 -14.13 -7.59 -30.20
C LEU A 864 -14.19 -7.21 -28.70
N PRO A 865 -13.68 -6.04 -28.26
CA PRO A 865 -13.84 -5.50 -26.91
C PRO A 865 -15.28 -5.27 -26.44
N LEU A 866 -16.22 -5.09 -27.37
CA LEU A 866 -17.55 -4.62 -27.03
C LEU A 866 -18.34 -5.71 -26.28
N PRO A 867 -19.10 -5.33 -25.24
CA PRO A 867 -20.00 -6.25 -24.57
C PRO A 867 -20.94 -6.91 -25.57
N VAL A 868 -21.00 -8.24 -25.54
CA VAL A 868 -21.99 -9.01 -26.29
C VAL A 868 -23.28 -8.97 -25.48
N LEU A 869 -24.31 -8.34 -26.02
CA LEU A 869 -25.64 -8.41 -25.43
C LEU A 869 -26.22 -9.81 -25.68
N PRO A 870 -26.84 -10.44 -24.68
CA PRO A 870 -27.49 -11.73 -24.87
C PRO A 870 -28.60 -11.61 -25.93
N GLU A 871 -28.79 -12.67 -26.71
CA GLU A 871 -29.91 -12.80 -27.63
C GLU A 871 -31.22 -12.76 -26.81
N GLN A 872 -32.01 -11.71 -26.99
CA GLN A 872 -33.28 -11.52 -26.30
C GLN A 872 -34.36 -11.20 -27.33
N ALA A 873 -35.45 -11.96 -27.30
CA ALA A 873 -36.68 -11.62 -27.99
C ALA A 873 -37.30 -10.37 -27.34
N GLY A 874 -37.69 -9.37 -28.13
CA GLY A 874 -38.28 -8.11 -27.67
C GLY A 874 -37.43 -6.86 -27.90
N THR A 875 -37.63 -5.85 -27.06
CA THR A 875 -37.01 -4.52 -27.20
C THR A 875 -35.50 -4.58 -26.97
N VAL A 876 -34.71 -4.10 -27.92
CA VAL A 876 -33.26 -4.04 -27.80
C VAL A 876 -32.87 -3.03 -26.71
N SER A 877 -32.16 -3.50 -25.69
CA SER A 877 -31.66 -2.68 -24.58
C SER A 877 -30.15 -2.74 -24.52
N LEU A 878 -29.51 -1.57 -24.38
CA LEU A 878 -28.06 -1.49 -24.11
C LEU A 878 -27.75 -1.51 -22.61
N ARG A 879 -28.64 -2.08 -21.78
CA ARG A 879 -28.37 -2.29 -20.35
C ARG A 879 -27.24 -3.32 -20.20
N GLY A 880 -26.04 -2.84 -19.85
CA GLY A 880 -24.80 -3.62 -19.84
C GLY A 880 -23.83 -3.29 -20.98
N GLY A 881 -24.19 -2.33 -21.85
CA GLY A 881 -23.27 -1.75 -22.83
C GLY A 881 -22.18 -0.89 -22.20
N MET A 882 -21.09 -0.71 -22.92
CA MET A 882 -19.92 0.07 -22.50
C MET A 882 -20.13 1.54 -22.83
N ALA A 883 -19.71 2.46 -21.96
CA ALA A 883 -19.82 3.88 -22.26
C ALA A 883 -18.86 4.27 -23.40
N ALA A 884 -19.31 5.04 -24.39
CA ALA A 884 -18.47 5.39 -25.55
C ALA A 884 -17.17 6.13 -25.16
N LYS A 885 -17.20 6.87 -24.04
CA LYS A 885 -16.02 7.53 -23.45
C LYS A 885 -14.90 6.58 -23.00
N GLU A 886 -15.20 5.30 -22.79
CA GLU A 886 -14.22 4.27 -22.41
C GLU A 886 -13.49 3.69 -23.64
N LEU A 887 -14.11 3.82 -24.82
CA LEU A 887 -13.55 3.34 -26.08
C LEU A 887 -12.62 4.39 -26.70
N VAL A 888 -12.99 5.67 -26.60
CA VAL A 888 -12.30 6.79 -27.28
C VAL A 888 -11.88 7.90 -26.32
N PRO A 889 -10.69 8.50 -26.50
CA PRO A 889 -10.19 9.59 -25.64
C PRO A 889 -10.92 10.90 -25.98
N LEU A 890 -12.01 11.17 -25.26
CA LEU A 890 -12.82 12.38 -25.41
C LEU A 890 -12.26 13.55 -24.59
N GLU A 891 -12.24 14.74 -25.18
CA GLU A 891 -11.99 15.99 -24.46
C GLU A 891 -13.16 16.37 -23.55
N ARG A 892 -12.94 17.33 -22.64
CA ARG A 892 -13.98 17.81 -21.72
C ARG A 892 -15.17 18.39 -22.51
N GLY A 893 -16.33 17.75 -22.38
CA GLY A 893 -17.57 18.14 -23.07
C GLY A 893 -17.71 17.60 -24.50
N GLU A 894 -16.73 16.83 -24.99
CA GLU A 894 -16.84 16.11 -26.26
C GLU A 894 -17.72 14.85 -26.07
N ARG A 895 -18.58 14.56 -27.06
CA ARG A 895 -19.48 13.41 -27.05
C ARG A 895 -19.43 12.67 -28.39
N VAL A 896 -19.73 11.38 -28.38
CA VAL A 896 -19.94 10.61 -29.62
C VAL A 896 -21.33 10.93 -30.17
N VAL A 897 -21.39 11.26 -31.45
CA VAL A 897 -22.60 11.73 -32.16
C VAL A 897 -23.03 10.79 -33.30
N GLY A 898 -22.21 9.80 -33.66
CA GLY A 898 -22.55 8.82 -34.69
C GLY A 898 -21.57 7.66 -34.78
N ILE A 899 -21.97 6.61 -35.49
CA ILE A 899 -21.14 5.44 -35.82
C ILE A 899 -21.15 5.22 -37.35
N ALA A 900 -20.07 4.70 -37.91
CA ALA A 900 -19.98 4.33 -39.33
C ALA A 900 -19.22 3.01 -39.54
N PRO A 901 -19.54 2.23 -40.58
CA PRO A 901 -18.80 1.01 -40.93
C PRO A 901 -17.39 1.30 -41.44
N LEU A 902 -16.49 0.34 -41.23
CA LEU A 902 -15.17 0.25 -41.85
C LEU A 902 -15.08 -1.05 -42.66
N GLY A 903 -14.37 -1.03 -43.79
CA GLY A 903 -14.14 -2.21 -44.62
C GLY A 903 -15.02 -2.28 -45.86
N GLU A 904 -15.20 -3.48 -46.42
CA GLU A 904 -15.98 -3.72 -47.65
C GLU A 904 -17.43 -3.25 -47.53
N GLN A 905 -17.98 -3.25 -46.32
CA GLN A 905 -19.32 -2.78 -45.98
C GLN A 905 -19.54 -1.29 -46.29
N ALA A 906 -18.45 -0.52 -46.47
CA ALA A 906 -18.52 0.90 -46.85
C ALA A 906 -18.56 1.15 -48.37
N GLY A 907 -18.34 0.14 -49.21
CA GLY A 907 -17.97 0.29 -50.62
C GLY A 907 -19.02 0.94 -51.54
N ASN A 908 -20.31 0.86 -51.20
CA ASN A 908 -21.41 1.38 -52.03
C ASN A 908 -22.06 2.67 -51.48
N SER A 909 -21.51 3.23 -50.40
CA SER A 909 -22.07 4.41 -49.74
C SER A 909 -21.46 5.71 -50.27
N PRO A 910 -22.24 6.80 -50.41
CA PRO A 910 -21.70 8.15 -50.61
C PRO A 910 -20.83 8.66 -49.45
N GLY A 911 -20.95 8.06 -48.26
CA GLY A 911 -20.15 8.34 -47.07
C GLY A 911 -20.95 8.86 -45.88
N LEU A 912 -20.27 9.56 -44.97
CA LEU A 912 -20.83 10.06 -43.72
C LEU A 912 -21.39 11.48 -43.88
N ALA A 913 -22.70 11.64 -43.73
CA ALA A 913 -23.34 12.96 -43.67
C ALA A 913 -23.13 13.60 -42.28
N ILE A 914 -22.67 14.85 -42.26
CA ILE A 914 -22.30 15.60 -41.06
C ILE A 914 -22.99 16.95 -41.09
N GLY A 915 -23.61 17.33 -39.97
CA GLY A 915 -24.20 18.65 -39.75
C GLY A 915 -23.64 19.32 -38.50
N THR A 916 -23.34 20.62 -38.59
CA THR A 916 -22.80 21.40 -37.46
C THR A 916 -23.84 22.32 -36.84
N ARG A 917 -23.58 22.74 -35.61
CA ARG A 917 -24.38 23.71 -34.85
C ARG A 917 -24.52 25.04 -35.59
N GLY A 918 -23.48 25.45 -36.32
CA GLY A 918 -23.49 26.63 -37.18
C GLY A 918 -24.29 26.50 -38.48
N GLY A 919 -24.97 25.37 -38.72
CA GLY A 919 -25.77 25.13 -39.91
C GLY A 919 -24.96 24.76 -41.15
N VAL A 920 -23.72 24.30 -40.97
CA VAL A 920 -22.87 23.75 -42.04
C VAL A 920 -23.23 22.27 -42.25
N VAL A 921 -23.20 21.83 -43.50
CA VAL A 921 -23.43 20.44 -43.90
C VAL A 921 -22.29 19.93 -44.77
N LYS A 922 -21.95 18.65 -44.61
CA LYS A 922 -20.91 17.97 -45.37
C LYS A 922 -21.29 16.50 -45.58
N VAL A 923 -20.98 15.95 -46.73
CA VAL A 923 -20.88 14.49 -46.91
C VAL A 923 -19.39 14.16 -47.00
N CYS A 924 -18.87 13.42 -46.03
CA CYS A 924 -17.48 12.99 -45.98
C CYS A 924 -17.35 11.65 -46.70
N ALA A 925 -16.60 11.63 -47.80
CA ALA A 925 -16.37 10.40 -48.56
C ALA A 925 -15.67 9.34 -47.66
N PRO A 926 -15.99 8.05 -47.81
CA PRO A 926 -15.47 7.00 -46.93
C PRO A 926 -14.04 6.56 -47.27
N ASP A 927 -13.19 7.52 -47.62
CA ASP A 927 -11.75 7.33 -47.86
C ASP A 927 -10.98 7.60 -46.56
N TRP A 928 -11.04 6.62 -45.66
CA TRP A 928 -10.49 6.74 -44.32
C TRP A 928 -8.97 6.46 -44.29
N PRO A 929 -8.16 7.25 -43.57
CA PRO A 929 -6.72 7.03 -43.48
C PRO A 929 -6.37 5.63 -42.94
N VAL A 930 -5.59 4.83 -43.68
CA VAL A 930 -5.27 3.44 -43.28
C VAL A 930 -4.47 3.35 -41.98
N ARG A 931 -3.42 4.18 -41.83
CA ARG A 931 -2.47 4.09 -40.70
C ARG A 931 -2.87 4.86 -39.45
N SER A 932 -3.90 5.70 -39.53
CA SER A 932 -4.32 6.55 -38.41
C SER A 932 -5.56 5.96 -37.75
N ASP A 933 -5.48 5.70 -36.44
CA ASP A 933 -6.63 5.27 -35.64
C ASP A 933 -7.55 6.44 -35.27
N GLU A 934 -7.03 7.67 -35.39
CA GLU A 934 -7.75 8.92 -35.17
C GLU A 934 -7.54 9.87 -36.34
N PHE A 935 -8.60 10.55 -36.79
CA PHE A 935 -8.54 11.58 -37.82
C PHE A 935 -9.73 12.54 -37.78
N GLU A 936 -9.58 13.72 -38.40
CA GLU A 936 -10.68 14.69 -38.56
C GLU A 936 -11.59 14.30 -39.73
N VAL A 937 -12.91 14.34 -39.53
CA VAL A 937 -13.93 14.15 -40.59
C VAL A 937 -14.52 15.47 -41.08
N ILE A 938 -14.35 16.56 -40.34
CA ILE A 938 -14.73 17.92 -40.74
C ILE A 938 -13.86 18.94 -40.00
N SER A 939 -13.38 19.97 -40.71
CA SER A 939 -12.69 21.09 -40.05
C SER A 939 -13.70 22.10 -39.52
N LEU A 940 -13.77 22.25 -38.20
CA LEU A 940 -14.72 23.13 -37.53
C LEU A 940 -14.17 24.54 -37.32
N LYS A 941 -15.05 25.55 -37.33
CA LYS A 941 -14.73 26.91 -36.91
C LYS A 941 -14.72 27.00 -35.38
N ALA A 942 -14.01 27.98 -34.83
CA ALA A 942 -13.98 28.21 -33.39
C ALA A 942 -15.40 28.40 -32.83
N GLY A 943 -15.77 27.59 -31.83
CA GLY A 943 -17.09 27.60 -31.19
C GLY A 943 -18.18 26.77 -31.90
N ASP A 944 -17.88 26.16 -33.05
CA ASP A 944 -18.80 25.24 -33.73
C ASP A 944 -18.61 23.79 -33.22
N GLU A 945 -19.64 22.96 -33.38
CA GLU A 945 -19.61 21.53 -33.07
C GLU A 945 -20.50 20.73 -34.02
N VAL A 946 -20.19 19.46 -34.22
CA VAL A 946 -21.06 18.52 -34.94
C VAL A 946 -22.26 18.17 -34.06
N VAL A 947 -23.46 18.35 -34.59
CA VAL A 947 -24.73 18.05 -33.90
C VAL A 947 -25.34 16.72 -34.35
N GLY A 948 -24.95 16.23 -35.52
CA GLY A 948 -25.34 14.90 -36.00
C GLY A 948 -24.36 14.38 -37.05
N ALA A 949 -24.14 13.07 -37.03
CA ALA A 949 -23.35 12.35 -38.02
C ALA A 949 -24.07 11.04 -38.36
N THR A 950 -24.50 10.88 -39.61
CA THR A 950 -25.30 9.74 -40.07
C THR A 950 -24.66 9.13 -41.31
N TRP A 951 -24.49 7.81 -41.30
CA TRP A 951 -24.02 7.07 -42.46
C TRP A 951 -25.08 7.04 -43.56
N LEU A 952 -24.71 7.35 -44.80
CA LEU A 952 -25.62 7.24 -45.96
C LEU A 952 -25.56 5.82 -46.53
N THR A 953 -26.69 5.25 -46.92
CA THR A 953 -26.75 3.94 -47.54
C THR A 953 -26.50 4.06 -49.04
N ASP A 954 -27.29 4.89 -49.75
CA ASP A 954 -27.25 5.01 -51.21
C ASP A 954 -27.29 6.46 -51.75
N GLY A 955 -27.52 7.45 -50.87
CA GLY A 955 -27.58 8.87 -51.25
C GLY A 955 -28.97 9.37 -51.64
N ASN A 956 -29.99 8.52 -51.60
CA ASN A 956 -31.39 8.90 -51.81
C ASN A 956 -32.04 9.47 -50.56
N GLU A 957 -31.32 9.51 -49.43
CA GLU A 957 -31.83 10.02 -48.17
C GLU A 957 -32.14 11.52 -48.23
N THR A 958 -33.10 11.93 -47.41
CA THR A 958 -33.41 13.34 -47.17
C THR A 958 -32.64 13.82 -45.95
N LEU A 959 -31.84 14.87 -46.11
CA LEU A 959 -31.17 15.53 -44.99
C LEU A 959 -32.11 16.53 -44.32
N ALA A 960 -32.13 16.54 -42.99
CA ALA A 960 -32.94 17.45 -42.20
C ALA A 960 -32.13 18.20 -41.15
N PHE A 961 -32.37 19.51 -41.03
CA PHE A 961 -31.92 20.35 -39.92
C PHE A 961 -33.12 20.84 -39.13
N ILE A 962 -32.99 20.91 -37.81
CA ILE A 962 -33.93 21.61 -36.93
C ILE A 962 -33.16 22.63 -36.11
N SER A 963 -33.59 23.89 -36.14
CA SER A 963 -32.97 24.99 -35.40
C SER A 963 -33.64 25.25 -34.05
N SER A 964 -32.90 25.89 -33.15
CA SER A 964 -33.37 26.30 -31.81
C SER A 964 -34.53 27.27 -31.86
N ASP A 965 -34.65 28.08 -32.93
CA ASP A 965 -35.79 28.97 -33.20
C ASP A 965 -36.98 28.27 -33.89
N SER A 966 -37.06 26.93 -33.81
CA SER A 966 -38.16 26.09 -34.30
C SER A 966 -38.33 26.02 -35.83
N SER A 967 -37.25 26.10 -36.60
CA SER A 967 -37.31 25.97 -38.06
C SER A 967 -36.73 24.63 -38.53
N LEU A 968 -37.48 23.87 -39.34
CA LEU A 968 -37.00 22.67 -40.00
C LEU A 968 -36.76 22.92 -41.47
N LEU A 969 -35.57 22.56 -41.94
CA LEU A 969 -35.22 22.54 -43.35
C LEU A 969 -34.92 21.11 -43.76
N ARG A 970 -35.56 20.64 -44.84
CA ARG A 970 -35.22 19.35 -45.46
C ARG A 970 -34.95 19.48 -46.96
N PHE A 971 -33.97 18.71 -47.45
CA PHE A 971 -33.57 18.67 -48.85
C PHE A 971 -32.86 17.33 -49.16
N ALA A 972 -32.79 16.94 -50.44
CA ALA A 972 -32.18 15.67 -50.84
C ALA A 972 -30.65 15.66 -50.63
N ALA A 973 -30.09 14.54 -50.16
CA ALA A 973 -28.65 14.37 -49.95
C ALA A 973 -27.84 14.55 -51.25
N SER A 974 -28.42 14.17 -52.41
CA SER A 974 -27.83 14.34 -53.75
C SER A 974 -27.44 15.78 -54.12
N LEU A 975 -27.96 16.79 -53.41
CA LEU A 975 -27.56 18.20 -53.58
C LEU A 975 -26.19 18.52 -52.97
N ILE A 976 -25.58 17.59 -52.23
CA ILE A 976 -24.26 17.73 -51.61
C ILE A 976 -23.32 16.72 -52.26
N ARG A 977 -22.22 17.22 -52.83
CA ARG A 977 -21.15 16.35 -53.34
C ARG A 977 -20.30 15.83 -52.18
N PRO A 978 -19.92 14.53 -52.16
CA PRO A 978 -18.94 14.01 -51.21
C PRO A 978 -17.62 14.78 -51.26
N GLN A 979 -17.03 15.04 -50.10
CA GLN A 979 -15.80 15.80 -49.92
C GLN A 979 -14.80 15.01 -49.06
N GLY A 980 -13.51 15.32 -49.20
CA GLY A 980 -12.46 14.71 -48.39
C GLY A 980 -12.51 15.11 -46.91
N ALA A 981 -11.86 14.33 -46.05
CA ALA A 981 -11.91 14.45 -44.59
C ALA A 981 -11.55 15.86 -44.05
N LYS A 982 -10.56 16.54 -44.64
CA LYS A 982 -10.08 17.88 -44.23
C LYS A 982 -10.92 19.08 -44.73
N SER A 983 -12.03 18.86 -45.42
CA SER A 983 -12.87 19.99 -45.87
C SER A 983 -13.79 20.50 -44.75
N GLY A 984 -14.08 21.80 -44.76
CA GLY A 984 -14.97 22.45 -43.79
C GLY A 984 -16.47 22.40 -44.11
N GLY A 985 -16.88 21.72 -45.18
CA GLY A 985 -18.29 21.63 -45.59
C GLY A 985 -18.84 22.89 -46.29
N MET A 986 -20.16 22.96 -46.42
CA MET A 986 -20.87 24.06 -47.08
C MET A 986 -22.13 24.47 -46.32
N ALA A 987 -22.73 25.64 -46.62
CA ALA A 987 -23.94 26.09 -45.93
C ALA A 987 -25.11 25.10 -46.14
N GLY A 988 -25.64 24.55 -45.06
CA GLY A 988 -26.77 23.61 -45.07
C GLY A 988 -28.10 24.31 -44.85
N VAL A 989 -28.22 25.05 -43.74
CA VAL A 989 -29.41 25.81 -43.35
C VAL A 989 -29.04 27.27 -43.06
N LYS A 990 -29.92 28.20 -43.44
CA LYS A 990 -29.78 29.60 -43.06
C LYS A 990 -30.42 29.82 -41.68
N LEU A 991 -29.57 30.08 -40.69
CA LEU A 991 -29.99 30.37 -39.31
C LEU A 991 -30.23 31.87 -39.10
N SER A 992 -31.10 32.21 -38.16
CA SER A 992 -31.27 33.59 -37.67
C SER A 992 -30.10 33.98 -36.74
N ALA A 993 -29.92 35.26 -36.45
CA ALA A 993 -28.69 35.80 -35.82
C ALA A 993 -28.31 35.14 -34.47
N ASN A 994 -29.28 34.55 -33.75
CA ASN A 994 -29.08 33.89 -32.46
C ASN A 994 -29.51 32.41 -32.48
N ALA A 995 -29.93 31.86 -33.62
CA ALA A 995 -30.36 30.48 -33.71
C ALA A 995 -29.18 29.55 -34.03
N THR A 996 -29.24 28.35 -33.46
CA THR A 996 -28.29 27.26 -33.71
C THR A 996 -29.03 26.05 -34.24
N ALA A 997 -28.35 25.17 -34.96
CA ALA A 997 -28.90 23.86 -35.28
C ALA A 997 -28.86 22.98 -34.02
N VAL A 998 -29.99 22.36 -33.70
CA VAL A 998 -30.16 21.44 -32.55
C VAL A 998 -30.08 19.99 -33.02
N PHE A 999 -30.56 19.70 -34.23
CA PHE A 999 -30.54 18.37 -34.82
C PHE A 999 -30.07 18.41 -36.27
N PHE A 1000 -29.36 17.36 -36.66
CA PHE A 1000 -29.07 16.99 -38.04
C PHE A 1000 -29.16 15.47 -38.20
N GLY A 1001 -29.74 15.01 -39.29
CA GLY A 1001 -29.77 13.59 -39.65
C GLY A 1001 -30.08 13.36 -41.12
N ALA A 1002 -29.78 12.15 -41.59
CA ALA A 1002 -30.21 11.62 -42.89
C ALA A 1002 -31.37 10.64 -42.69
N ILE A 1003 -32.48 10.86 -43.40
CA ILE A 1003 -33.73 10.16 -43.21
C ILE A 1003 -34.17 9.51 -44.52
N ARG A 1004 -34.44 8.20 -44.48
CA ARG A 1004 -35.12 7.49 -45.56
C ARG A 1004 -36.61 7.76 -45.47
N THR A 1005 -37.18 8.20 -46.58
CA THR A 1005 -38.62 8.47 -46.71
C THR A 1005 -39.35 7.42 -47.55
N ASP A 1006 -38.59 6.50 -48.13
CA ASP A 1006 -39.00 5.42 -49.03
C ASP A 1006 -39.04 4.04 -48.32
N ASP A 1007 -38.87 4.04 -46.99
CA ASP A 1007 -38.75 2.84 -46.17
C ASP A 1007 -40.07 2.58 -45.42
N GLU A 1008 -41.00 1.87 -46.07
CA GLU A 1008 -42.29 1.52 -45.48
C GLU A 1008 -42.16 0.47 -44.35
N GLU A 1009 -41.05 -0.28 -44.30
CA GLU A 1009 -40.81 -1.38 -43.37
C GLU A 1009 -40.48 -0.88 -41.95
N HIS A 1010 -39.68 0.19 -41.85
CA HIS A 1010 -39.30 0.78 -40.57
C HIS A 1010 -40.32 1.80 -40.04
N GLY A 1011 -41.33 2.17 -40.83
CA GLY A 1011 -42.44 3.06 -40.48
C GLY A 1011 -42.20 4.54 -40.84
N GLU A 1012 -43.29 5.33 -40.86
CA GLU A 1012 -43.21 6.74 -41.26
C GLU A 1012 -42.31 7.56 -40.31
N PRO A 1013 -41.32 8.32 -40.83
CA PRO A 1013 -40.48 9.18 -40.01
C PRO A 1013 -41.28 10.29 -39.31
N MET A 1014 -40.96 10.51 -38.03
CA MET A 1014 -41.61 11.51 -37.19
C MET A 1014 -40.61 12.60 -36.78
N VAL A 1015 -41.09 13.82 -36.62
CA VAL A 1015 -40.35 14.97 -36.09
C VAL A 1015 -40.76 15.17 -34.64
N VAL A 1016 -39.80 15.02 -33.73
CA VAL A 1016 -39.97 15.30 -32.30
C VAL A 1016 -39.28 16.61 -31.96
N THR A 1017 -39.99 17.52 -31.31
CA THR A 1017 -39.41 18.76 -30.75
C THR A 1017 -39.85 18.94 -29.31
N ALA A 1018 -38.90 19.29 -28.43
CA ALA A 1018 -39.17 19.57 -27.03
C ALA A 1018 -38.52 20.89 -26.59
N THR A 1019 -39.27 21.71 -25.86
CA THR A 1019 -38.85 23.02 -25.31
C THR A 1019 -38.44 22.93 -23.83
N GLY A 1020 -38.58 21.74 -23.22
CA GLY A 1020 -38.49 21.51 -21.78
C GLY A 1020 -39.80 21.76 -21.02
N GLN A 1021 -40.81 22.35 -21.67
CA GLN A 1021 -42.16 22.54 -21.11
C GLN A 1021 -43.24 21.84 -21.93
N SER A 1022 -43.04 21.77 -23.25
CA SER A 1022 -43.92 21.07 -24.16
C SER A 1022 -43.16 20.20 -25.15
N VAL A 1023 -43.84 19.15 -25.62
CA VAL A 1023 -43.34 18.22 -26.64
C VAL A 1023 -44.35 18.16 -27.77
N LYS A 1024 -43.83 18.06 -28.99
CA LYS A 1024 -44.63 17.87 -30.19
C LYS A 1024 -44.04 16.77 -31.05
N VAL A 1025 -44.91 15.86 -31.50
CA VAL A 1025 -44.59 14.79 -32.45
C VAL A 1025 -45.45 15.00 -33.69
N THR A 1026 -44.82 15.17 -34.86
CA THR A 1026 -45.52 15.44 -36.12
C THR A 1026 -44.90 14.62 -37.25
N PRO A 1027 -45.68 14.04 -38.18
CA PRO A 1027 -45.14 13.30 -39.30
C PRO A 1027 -44.18 14.16 -40.15
N PHE A 1028 -43.07 13.57 -40.58
CA PHE A 1028 -42.05 14.28 -41.38
C PHE A 1028 -42.57 14.73 -42.75
N SER A 1029 -43.58 14.02 -43.28
CA SER A 1029 -44.27 14.31 -44.54
C SER A 1029 -44.97 15.68 -44.57
N GLU A 1030 -45.43 16.19 -43.43
CA GLU A 1030 -46.10 17.49 -43.29
C GLU A 1030 -45.16 18.69 -43.52
N TYR A 1031 -43.84 18.46 -43.50
CA TYR A 1031 -42.84 19.49 -43.73
C TYR A 1031 -42.47 19.54 -45.22
N PRO A 1032 -42.70 20.64 -45.95
CA PRO A 1032 -42.32 20.73 -47.35
C PRO A 1032 -40.79 20.81 -47.53
N ALA A 1033 -40.27 20.16 -48.57
CA ALA A 1033 -38.88 20.31 -48.97
C ALA A 1033 -38.62 21.73 -49.51
N LYS A 1034 -37.43 22.26 -49.22
CA LYS A 1034 -36.94 23.55 -49.75
C LYS A 1034 -35.52 23.38 -50.30
N GLY A 1035 -35.00 24.41 -50.95
CA GLY A 1035 -33.59 24.42 -51.37
C GLY A 1035 -32.62 24.44 -50.20
N ARG A 1036 -31.42 23.87 -50.39
CA ARG A 1036 -30.29 23.99 -49.46
C ARG A 1036 -29.94 25.47 -49.21
N ALA A 1037 -29.44 25.78 -48.01
CA ALA A 1037 -29.05 27.12 -47.57
C ALA A 1037 -30.21 28.14 -47.55
N THR A 1038 -31.46 27.67 -47.57
CA THR A 1038 -32.64 28.51 -47.32
C THR A 1038 -33.03 28.47 -45.83
N GLY A 1039 -33.98 29.31 -45.44
CA GLY A 1039 -34.62 29.20 -44.13
C GLY A 1039 -35.65 28.07 -44.10
N GLY A 1040 -35.76 27.41 -42.94
CA GLY A 1040 -36.71 26.32 -42.72
C GLY A 1040 -38.18 26.75 -42.73
N VAL A 1041 -39.07 25.82 -42.41
CA VAL A 1041 -40.46 26.07 -42.07
C VAL A 1041 -40.65 25.88 -40.56
N ARG A 1042 -41.57 26.62 -39.95
CA ARG A 1042 -41.83 26.51 -38.52
C ARG A 1042 -42.32 25.11 -38.16
N THR A 1043 -41.76 24.53 -37.09
CA THR A 1043 -42.09 23.20 -36.55
C THR A 1043 -42.79 23.25 -35.20
N HIS A 1044 -42.51 24.29 -34.42
CA HIS A 1044 -43.03 24.42 -33.06
C HIS A 1044 -43.39 25.89 -32.83
N ARG A 1045 -44.61 26.17 -32.40
CA ARG A 1045 -44.98 27.53 -31.97
C ARG A 1045 -44.78 27.67 -30.46
N PHE A 1046 -43.83 28.52 -30.06
CA PHE A 1046 -43.56 28.78 -28.65
C PHE A 1046 -44.75 29.40 -27.92
N LEU A 1047 -45.06 28.83 -26.75
CA LEU A 1047 -45.98 29.36 -25.76
C LEU A 1047 -45.27 30.36 -24.82
N LYS A 1048 -46.05 31.05 -23.98
CA LYS A 1048 -45.52 32.02 -23.03
C LYS A 1048 -44.63 31.30 -22.01
N GLY A 1049 -43.32 31.59 -22.04
CA GLY A 1049 -42.31 30.96 -21.18
C GLY A 1049 -41.36 30.04 -21.93
N GLU A 1050 -41.63 29.74 -23.21
CA GLU A 1050 -40.76 28.97 -24.09
C GLU A 1050 -39.94 29.90 -24.97
N THR A 1051 -38.63 29.68 -25.03
CA THR A 1051 -37.70 30.54 -25.78
C THR A 1051 -36.99 29.82 -26.91
N GLU A 1052 -36.76 28.51 -26.78
CA GLU A 1052 -36.04 27.70 -27.77
C GLU A 1052 -36.45 26.22 -27.73
N VAL A 1053 -36.14 25.50 -28.81
CA VAL A 1053 -36.18 24.03 -28.85
C VAL A 1053 -34.89 23.50 -28.24
N GLN A 1054 -35.00 22.67 -27.21
CA GLN A 1054 -33.86 22.07 -26.49
C GLN A 1054 -33.49 20.69 -27.04
N VAL A 1055 -34.49 19.90 -27.40
CA VAL A 1055 -34.30 18.56 -27.98
C VAL A 1055 -35.08 18.47 -29.28
N ALA A 1056 -34.42 17.99 -30.32
CA ALA A 1056 -35.03 17.75 -31.62
C ALA A 1056 -34.51 16.43 -32.19
N TRP A 1057 -35.38 15.69 -32.87
CA TRP A 1057 -35.02 14.43 -33.52
C TRP A 1057 -35.95 14.13 -34.69
N VAL A 1058 -35.43 13.48 -35.73
CA VAL A 1058 -36.20 13.02 -36.88
C VAL A 1058 -35.82 11.59 -37.22
N GLY A 1059 -36.82 10.72 -37.34
CA GLY A 1059 -36.62 9.33 -37.75
C GLY A 1059 -37.85 8.45 -37.48
N PRO A 1060 -37.78 7.16 -37.83
CA PRO A 1060 -38.88 6.22 -37.63
C PRO A 1060 -38.97 5.75 -36.16
N ARG A 1061 -40.20 5.50 -35.69
CA ARG A 1061 -40.48 4.94 -34.34
C ARG A 1061 -39.74 5.67 -33.20
N PRO A 1062 -40.05 6.98 -32.95
CA PRO A 1062 -39.35 7.77 -31.96
C PRO A 1062 -39.50 7.21 -30.53
N ALA A 1063 -38.40 7.07 -29.82
CA ALA A 1063 -38.31 6.66 -28.42
C ALA A 1063 -37.67 7.77 -27.58
N GLY A 1064 -38.44 8.37 -26.67
CA GLY A 1064 -37.94 9.34 -25.69
C GLY A 1064 -37.30 8.65 -24.48
N ALA A 1065 -36.22 9.21 -23.96
CA ALA A 1065 -35.58 8.76 -22.71
C ALA A 1065 -34.98 9.92 -21.91
N SER A 1066 -34.75 9.69 -20.61
CA SER A 1066 -33.91 10.54 -19.76
C SER A 1066 -32.42 10.31 -20.05
N ARG A 1067 -31.53 11.17 -19.54
CA ARG A 1067 -30.07 10.98 -19.59
C ARG A 1067 -29.59 9.75 -18.82
N THR A 1068 -30.36 9.30 -17.84
CA THR A 1068 -30.10 8.04 -17.12
C THR A 1068 -30.56 6.82 -17.92
N GLY A 1069 -31.26 7.00 -19.04
CA GLY A 1069 -31.74 5.95 -19.93
C GLY A 1069 -33.14 5.44 -19.60
N ASP A 1070 -33.85 6.05 -18.67
CA ASP A 1070 -35.19 5.62 -18.29
C ASP A 1070 -36.21 6.07 -19.37
N PRO A 1071 -37.13 5.20 -19.81
CA PRO A 1071 -38.09 5.53 -20.86
C PRO A 1071 -38.98 6.73 -20.51
N VAL A 1072 -39.16 7.63 -21.46
CA VAL A 1072 -40.09 8.76 -21.40
C VAL A 1072 -41.14 8.58 -22.50
N GLU A 1073 -42.41 8.59 -22.11
CA GLU A 1073 -43.52 8.50 -23.06
C GLU A 1073 -43.59 9.77 -23.92
N LEU A 1074 -43.99 9.64 -25.19
CA LEU A 1074 -44.14 10.79 -26.08
C LEU A 1074 -45.63 11.10 -26.26
N PRO A 1075 -46.02 12.37 -26.42
CA PRO A 1075 -47.42 12.73 -26.60
C PRO A 1075 -47.97 12.21 -27.94
N GLU A 1076 -49.29 12.20 -28.08
CA GLU A 1076 -49.96 11.83 -29.32
C GLU A 1076 -49.53 12.70 -30.52
N ILE A 1077 -49.63 12.13 -31.71
CA ILE A 1077 -49.23 12.75 -32.97
C ILE A 1077 -50.11 13.97 -33.27
N ASP A 1078 -49.49 15.12 -33.52
CA ASP A 1078 -50.14 16.35 -33.97
C ASP A 1078 -49.79 16.63 -35.44
N LEU A 1079 -50.80 16.64 -36.31
CA LEU A 1079 -50.64 16.89 -37.75
C LEU A 1079 -50.36 18.37 -38.07
N ARG A 1080 -50.61 19.30 -37.14
CA ARG A 1080 -50.42 20.74 -37.40
C ARG A 1080 -48.95 21.09 -37.38
N ARG A 1081 -48.31 21.20 -38.55
CA ARG A 1081 -46.89 21.57 -38.69
C ARG A 1081 -46.45 22.77 -37.85
N ASP A 1082 -47.23 23.85 -37.80
CA ASP A 1082 -46.90 25.10 -37.10
C ASP A 1082 -47.63 25.30 -35.75
N GLY A 1083 -48.27 24.25 -35.23
CA GLY A 1083 -48.88 24.23 -33.89
C GLY A 1083 -47.86 24.27 -32.74
N SER A 1084 -48.34 24.59 -31.53
CA SER A 1084 -47.59 24.46 -30.27
C SER A 1084 -47.56 23.01 -29.79
N GLY A 1085 -46.60 22.66 -28.94
CA GLY A 1085 -46.55 21.33 -28.30
C GLY A 1085 -47.60 21.11 -27.22
N HIS A 1086 -47.71 19.86 -26.77
CA HIS A 1086 -48.48 19.45 -25.60
C HIS A 1086 -47.63 19.58 -24.34
N ALA A 1087 -48.21 20.07 -23.24
CA ALA A 1087 -47.50 20.16 -21.96
C ALA A 1087 -47.02 18.76 -21.53
N HIS A 1088 -45.72 18.59 -21.42
CA HIS A 1088 -45.10 17.29 -21.20
C HIS A 1088 -43.70 17.49 -20.58
N PRO A 1089 -43.28 16.69 -19.58
CA PRO A 1089 -41.97 16.83 -18.93
C PRO A 1089 -40.79 16.69 -19.89
N GLY A 1090 -41.02 16.09 -21.06
CA GLY A 1090 -40.09 16.10 -22.18
C GLY A 1090 -39.00 15.03 -22.11
N PRO A 1091 -38.65 14.39 -23.23
CA PRO A 1091 -37.44 13.56 -23.27
C PRO A 1091 -36.19 14.46 -23.21
N GLU A 1092 -35.12 13.97 -22.58
CA GLU A 1092 -33.82 14.64 -22.63
C GLU A 1092 -33.00 14.17 -23.84
N VAL A 1093 -33.24 12.94 -24.31
CA VAL A 1093 -32.71 12.38 -25.56
C VAL A 1093 -33.80 11.61 -26.30
N VAL A 1094 -33.71 11.57 -27.62
CA VAL A 1094 -34.62 10.81 -28.48
C VAL A 1094 -33.79 9.95 -29.43
N GLY A 1095 -34.24 8.71 -29.63
CA GLY A 1095 -33.67 7.78 -30.61
C GLY A 1095 -34.77 6.99 -31.30
N HIS A 1096 -34.35 5.97 -32.03
CA HIS A 1096 -35.19 4.98 -32.69
C HIS A 1096 -35.39 3.76 -31.77
N LEU A 1097 -36.61 3.21 -31.74
CA LEU A 1097 -36.92 1.96 -31.04
C LEU A 1097 -36.71 0.75 -31.96
N ILE A 1098 -35.86 -0.19 -31.54
CA ILE A 1098 -35.67 -1.50 -32.22
C ILE A 1098 -36.36 -2.59 -31.40
N GLU A 1099 -37.27 -3.34 -32.04
CA GLU A 1099 -37.91 -4.52 -31.49
C GLU A 1099 -37.46 -5.75 -32.30
N ARG A 1100 -37.13 -6.86 -31.63
CA ARG A 1100 -36.78 -8.16 -32.23
C ARG A 1100 -37.88 -9.18 -31.99
N GLY A 1101 -38.18 -9.99 -33.02
CA GLY A 1101 -39.23 -11.01 -33.05
C GLY A 1101 -38.93 -12.27 -32.27
#